data_AF-A0A2S0KSJ8-F1
#
_entry.id   AF-A0A2S0KSJ8-F1
#
_cell.length_a   1.000
_cell.length_b   1.000
_cell.length_c   1.000
_cell.angle_alpha   90.00
_cell.angle_beta   90.00
_cell.angle_gamma   90.00
#
_symmetry.space_group_name_H-M   'P 1'
#
loop_
_entity.id
_entity.type
_entity.pdbx_description
1 polymer ?
#
loop_
_entity_poly.entity_id
_entity_poly.type
_entity_poly.pdbx_seq_one_letter_code
_entity_poly.pdbx_strand_id
1 'polypeptide(L)'
;MIIPYQYNKMAAGATVSDPNRAIAGSRGVFTYLRNGSCNQSGMVMQNRFLASSKISRMEVYSDGSALYTTVGSYANISVRSGGTAVSTVVNYGGYMTVSSGGTALDTELNSSGSMYVYPDGSASGGDIHSYGRVYASSNAEINGFHVSYGGGLYGQGTSVTFNSITVSSGADFNAGASTGVRVLHTTVAPGASFSCHSGMNVSHTTVMSSAYLYVSSGAQCYDVVISSGGRIYHGVWGHDEKTLITGTNQYGSFYLSNGTACNYVLAAGMSQQLYYYASALSTIISSGGCQQISFGGVAQDNTIYSSGSQFIYSSGRAIDTVVSSYGVQYADFFGTAIRTSVASSGRMNVTNYGRAVSLTLDRGASCYCSYNGAVTSATVSGWIMFSQGCRGQNISVQPGGYCYFQYGCSGREIDVAGGGSLYLYQNCELDNIRVSDGGRTEIYSMCQISNLTVGNGETYTGGYCGFTSTVLGNSARFWGSNFCEYEEFSAGENVSVSICYTCGMTDVSIGSSGYLSASARTSVTRMDVADGGLVWFCDNCSGTSMTFGESARMSMYYTCCATGLQIGAGGSLYMSERCSAQDVELADGASAWLCQSCSLSNVSIASGAELTASYYTGLDNLRIADGGRVLMGSSRCVASNVTVDSGGYLSLASGASALAVTSAVGAVVEADEGAYIEYSTTEEESNE
;
A
#
# COMPACT_ATOMS: atom_id res chain seq x y z
N MET A 1 -72.13 -19.46 -26.73
CA MET A 1 -72.77 -19.12 -28.02
C MET A 1 -71.69 -18.60 -28.95
N ILE A 2 -71.35 -19.33 -30.01
CA ILE A 2 -70.42 -18.84 -31.05
C ILE A 2 -71.27 -17.96 -31.99
N ILE A 3 -70.95 -16.67 -32.12
CA ILE A 3 -71.63 -15.79 -33.10
C ILE A 3 -70.74 -15.69 -34.34
N PRO A 4 -71.06 -16.39 -35.45
CA PRO A 4 -70.36 -16.19 -36.70
C PRO A 4 -70.90 -14.93 -37.41
N TYR A 5 -70.00 -14.26 -38.13
CA TYR A 5 -70.18 -13.13 -39.04
C TYR A 5 -69.91 -11.70 -38.54
N GLN A 6 -68.92 -11.09 -39.19
CA GLN A 6 -68.41 -9.73 -38.99
C GLN A 6 -69.14 -8.65 -39.80
N TYR A 7 -70.18 -8.99 -40.59
CA TYR A 7 -70.69 -8.11 -41.65
C TYR A 7 -72.20 -7.78 -41.64
N ASN A 8 -73.00 -8.27 -40.69
CA ASN A 8 -74.42 -7.89 -40.67
C ASN A 8 -74.72 -6.78 -39.64
N LYS A 9 -74.83 -5.54 -40.12
CA LYS A 9 -75.15 -4.35 -39.31
C LYS A 9 -76.66 -4.19 -39.01
N MET A 10 -77.53 -5.10 -39.46
CA MET A 10 -78.98 -5.00 -39.22
C MET A 10 -79.63 -6.39 -39.11
N ALA A 11 -79.95 -6.82 -37.89
CA ALA A 11 -80.93 -7.88 -37.67
C ALA A 11 -81.88 -7.46 -36.54
N ALA A 12 -82.52 -6.31 -36.70
CA ALA A 12 -83.81 -6.03 -36.08
C ALA A 12 -84.88 -6.35 -37.13
N GLY A 13 -85.51 -7.53 -37.06
CA GLY A 13 -86.77 -7.80 -37.78
C GLY A 13 -86.92 -9.07 -38.61
N ALA A 14 -85.95 -9.99 -38.69
CA ALA A 14 -86.14 -11.25 -39.42
C ALA A 14 -86.30 -12.45 -38.47
N THR A 15 -87.45 -13.13 -38.54
CA THR A 15 -87.71 -14.40 -37.85
C THR A 15 -86.93 -15.50 -38.55
N VAL A 16 -85.83 -15.95 -37.96
CA VAL A 16 -85.14 -17.20 -38.33
C VAL A 16 -85.45 -18.22 -37.24
N SER A 17 -86.03 -19.38 -37.61
CA SER A 17 -86.22 -20.47 -36.65
C SER A 17 -84.90 -21.22 -36.45
N ASP A 18 -84.12 -20.78 -35.47
CA ASP A 18 -82.94 -21.48 -34.98
C ASP A 18 -83.30 -22.13 -33.62
N PRO A 19 -83.14 -23.47 -33.45
CA PRO A 19 -83.34 -24.14 -32.17
C PRO A 19 -82.37 -23.68 -31.05
N ASN A 20 -81.40 -22.80 -31.35
CA ASN A 20 -80.50 -22.17 -30.38
C ASN A 20 -80.85 -20.71 -30.03
N ARG A 21 -82.10 -20.27 -30.22
CA ARG A 21 -82.54 -18.92 -29.85
C ARG A 21 -82.45 -18.67 -28.33
N ALA A 22 -82.00 -17.47 -27.95
CA ALA A 22 -81.99 -17.01 -26.57
C ALA A 22 -83.38 -17.03 -25.92
N ILE A 23 -83.47 -17.66 -24.74
CA ILE A 23 -84.61 -17.59 -23.80
C ILE A 23 -84.41 -16.36 -22.91
N ALA A 24 -85.45 -15.54 -22.73
CA ALA A 24 -85.40 -14.39 -21.82
C ALA A 24 -85.31 -14.88 -20.36
N GLY A 25 -84.24 -14.49 -19.66
CA GLY A 25 -83.98 -14.83 -18.26
C GLY A 25 -82.68 -15.60 -18.07
N SER A 26 -81.61 -14.88 -17.73
CA SER A 26 -80.28 -15.37 -17.30
C SER A 26 -79.45 -16.19 -18.29
N ARG A 27 -78.60 -15.49 -19.08
CA ARG A 27 -77.13 -15.68 -19.18
C ARG A 27 -76.59 -14.90 -20.39
N GLY A 28 -76.41 -13.60 -20.17
CA GLY A 28 -75.62 -12.69 -20.99
C GLY A 28 -76.37 -11.76 -21.94
N VAL A 29 -75.81 -10.57 -22.18
CA VAL A 29 -76.34 -9.53 -23.08
C VAL A 29 -75.28 -9.21 -24.13
N PHE A 30 -75.69 -9.17 -25.40
CA PHE A 30 -74.87 -8.69 -26.50
C PHE A 30 -75.53 -7.54 -27.24
N THR A 31 -74.80 -6.44 -27.44
CA THR A 31 -75.30 -5.29 -28.18
C THR A 31 -74.25 -4.80 -29.17
N TYR A 32 -74.58 -4.78 -30.46
CA TYR A 32 -73.87 -3.97 -31.46
C TYR A 32 -74.49 -2.58 -31.53
N LEU A 33 -73.66 -1.55 -31.38
CA LEU A 33 -74.08 -0.15 -31.46
C LEU A 33 -73.73 0.41 -32.84
N ARG A 34 -74.57 1.33 -33.35
CA ARG A 34 -74.34 2.00 -34.64
C ARG A 34 -73.02 2.78 -34.69
N ASN A 35 -72.47 3.14 -33.54
CA ASN A 35 -71.19 3.82 -33.40
C ASN A 35 -69.95 2.90 -33.60
N GLY A 36 -70.15 1.64 -34.02
CA GLY A 36 -69.06 0.70 -34.26
C GLY A 36 -68.57 -0.03 -33.01
N SER A 37 -69.33 0.02 -31.91
CA SER A 37 -69.00 -0.70 -30.66
C SER A 37 -69.75 -2.02 -30.54
N CYS A 38 -69.18 -2.99 -29.84
CA CYS A 38 -69.86 -4.20 -29.41
C CYS A 38 -69.70 -4.43 -27.90
N ASN A 39 -70.81 -4.70 -27.22
CA ASN A 39 -70.84 -4.80 -25.76
C ASN A 39 -71.29 -6.20 -25.35
N GLN A 40 -70.58 -6.80 -24.42
CA GLN A 40 -70.92 -8.11 -23.87
C GLN A 40 -71.00 -8.11 -22.34
N SER A 41 -71.88 -8.95 -21.78
CA SER A 41 -71.96 -9.31 -20.36
C SER A 41 -72.42 -10.77 -20.26
N GLY A 42 -71.97 -11.52 -19.26
CA GLY A 42 -72.44 -12.89 -18.97
C GLY A 42 -72.27 -13.91 -20.09
N MET A 43 -71.33 -13.68 -21.01
CA MET A 43 -71.08 -14.54 -22.17
C MET A 43 -69.62 -14.54 -22.60
N VAL A 44 -69.24 -15.53 -23.41
CA VAL A 44 -67.88 -15.67 -23.98
C VAL A 44 -67.91 -15.29 -25.46
N MET A 45 -67.00 -14.42 -25.88
CA MET A 45 -66.68 -14.12 -27.27
C MET A 45 -65.25 -14.48 -27.59
N GLN A 46 -65.02 -15.10 -28.74
CA GLN A 46 -63.71 -15.58 -29.14
C GLN A 46 -63.32 -15.03 -30.51
N ASN A 47 -62.01 -14.90 -30.77
CA ASN A 47 -61.45 -14.62 -32.11
C ASN A 47 -62.01 -13.34 -32.74
N ARG A 48 -62.18 -12.28 -31.94
CA ARG A 48 -62.67 -11.00 -32.42
C ARG A 48 -61.52 -10.19 -33.01
N PHE A 49 -61.74 -9.58 -34.17
CA PHE A 49 -60.82 -8.63 -34.76
C PHE A 49 -61.43 -7.22 -34.70
N LEU A 50 -60.78 -6.33 -33.96
CA LEU A 50 -61.20 -4.93 -33.78
C LEU A 50 -60.29 -4.02 -34.62
N ALA A 51 -60.88 -3.10 -35.37
CA ALA A 51 -60.17 -2.12 -36.20
C ALA A 51 -61.06 -0.90 -36.47
N SER A 52 -60.46 0.26 -36.70
CA SER A 52 -61.18 1.52 -36.99
C SER A 52 -62.20 1.43 -38.12
N SER A 53 -61.92 0.64 -39.15
CA SER A 53 -62.79 0.43 -40.31
C SER A 53 -63.93 -0.57 -40.08
N LYS A 54 -63.93 -1.27 -38.94
CA LYS A 54 -64.90 -2.35 -38.62
C LYS A 54 -65.60 -2.07 -37.29
N ILE A 55 -65.34 -2.91 -36.29
CA ILE A 55 -65.76 -2.73 -34.91
C ILE A 55 -64.58 -2.06 -34.24
N SER A 56 -64.72 -0.78 -33.96
CA SER A 56 -63.66 0.05 -33.38
C SER A 56 -63.61 -0.10 -31.85
N ARG A 57 -64.66 -0.63 -31.22
CA ARG A 57 -64.73 -0.76 -29.76
C ARG A 57 -65.36 -2.07 -29.33
N MET A 58 -64.81 -2.69 -28.30
CA MET A 58 -65.44 -3.79 -27.57
C MET A 58 -65.52 -3.45 -26.08
N GLU A 59 -66.67 -3.65 -25.45
CA GLU A 59 -66.84 -3.53 -24.00
C GLU A 59 -67.14 -4.91 -23.38
N VAL A 60 -66.37 -5.30 -22.38
CA VAL A 60 -66.52 -6.57 -21.65
C VAL A 60 -66.96 -6.26 -20.23
N TYR A 61 -68.25 -6.43 -19.94
CA TYR A 61 -68.87 -6.20 -18.63
C TYR A 61 -68.89 -7.48 -17.79
N SER A 62 -69.50 -7.39 -16.59
CA SER A 62 -69.67 -8.46 -15.61
C SER A 62 -69.99 -9.81 -16.23
N ASP A 63 -69.26 -10.84 -15.80
CA ASP A 63 -69.33 -12.24 -16.25
C ASP A 63 -69.10 -12.44 -17.76
N GLY A 64 -68.65 -11.39 -18.47
CA GLY A 64 -68.26 -11.43 -19.87
C GLY A 64 -66.81 -11.87 -20.01
N SER A 65 -66.52 -12.66 -21.05
CA SER A 65 -65.18 -13.16 -21.36
C SER A 65 -64.83 -12.92 -22.83
N ALA A 66 -63.75 -12.20 -23.12
CA ALA A 66 -63.23 -12.01 -24.48
C ALA A 66 -61.94 -12.83 -24.64
N LEU A 67 -61.96 -13.88 -25.45
CA LEU A 67 -60.79 -14.73 -25.70
C LEU A 67 -60.20 -14.44 -27.08
N TYR A 68 -58.88 -14.44 -27.20
CA TYR A 68 -58.18 -14.35 -28.49
C TYR A 68 -58.62 -13.15 -29.33
N THR A 69 -58.81 -11.99 -28.69
CA THR A 69 -59.20 -10.76 -29.40
C THR A 69 -57.97 -10.08 -29.97
N THR A 70 -57.98 -9.76 -31.26
CA THR A 70 -56.94 -8.94 -31.90
C THR A 70 -57.42 -7.51 -32.03
N VAL A 71 -56.65 -6.56 -31.49
CA VAL A 71 -56.93 -5.12 -31.50
C VAL A 71 -55.95 -4.44 -32.44
N GLY A 72 -56.45 -3.96 -33.58
CA GLY A 72 -55.69 -3.22 -34.57
C GLY A 72 -55.80 -1.70 -34.41
N SER A 73 -55.38 -0.98 -35.45
CA SER A 73 -55.23 0.48 -35.40
C SER A 73 -56.51 1.24 -35.05
N TYR A 74 -56.39 2.12 -34.06
CA TYR A 74 -57.42 2.97 -33.47
C TYR A 74 -58.65 2.21 -32.96
N ALA A 75 -58.50 0.92 -32.65
CA ALA A 75 -59.52 0.14 -31.99
C ALA A 75 -59.24 0.02 -30.49
N ASN A 76 -60.29 -0.22 -29.70
CA ASN A 76 -60.13 -0.46 -28.28
C ASN A 76 -60.96 -1.63 -27.74
N ILE A 77 -60.41 -2.32 -26.74
CA ILE A 77 -61.17 -3.21 -25.86
C ILE A 77 -61.19 -2.59 -24.46
N SER A 78 -62.38 -2.44 -23.87
CA SER A 78 -62.61 -1.94 -22.52
C SER A 78 -63.15 -3.05 -21.64
N VAL A 79 -62.30 -3.60 -20.78
CA VAL A 79 -62.65 -4.56 -19.75
C VAL A 79 -63.17 -3.79 -18.55
N ARG A 80 -64.47 -3.93 -18.28
CA ARG A 80 -65.18 -3.26 -17.19
C ARG A 80 -65.24 -4.17 -15.96
N SER A 81 -65.83 -3.67 -14.88
CA SER A 81 -66.00 -4.42 -13.63
C SER A 81 -66.66 -5.79 -13.86
N GLY A 82 -66.00 -6.85 -13.36
CA GLY A 82 -66.40 -8.25 -13.49
C GLY A 82 -66.18 -8.87 -14.88
N GLY A 83 -65.65 -8.10 -15.85
CA GLY A 83 -65.30 -8.60 -17.18
C GLY A 83 -63.88 -9.18 -17.22
N THR A 84 -63.66 -10.15 -18.09
CA THR A 84 -62.34 -10.77 -18.32
C THR A 84 -61.97 -10.77 -19.81
N ALA A 85 -60.74 -10.41 -20.13
CA ALA A 85 -60.17 -10.60 -21.48
C ALA A 85 -58.92 -11.47 -21.40
N VAL A 86 -58.79 -12.47 -22.27
CA VAL A 86 -57.72 -13.48 -22.23
C VAL A 86 -57.07 -13.60 -23.60
N SER A 87 -55.75 -13.70 -23.64
CA SER A 87 -54.97 -13.87 -24.87
C SER A 87 -55.27 -12.78 -25.91
N THR A 88 -55.44 -11.54 -25.45
CA THR A 88 -55.67 -10.40 -26.34
C THR A 88 -54.35 -9.99 -26.99
N VAL A 89 -54.35 -9.78 -28.31
CA VAL A 89 -53.19 -9.26 -29.05
C VAL A 89 -53.47 -7.81 -29.41
N VAL A 90 -52.67 -6.89 -28.89
CA VAL A 90 -52.82 -5.44 -29.12
C VAL A 90 -51.69 -4.97 -30.03
N ASN A 91 -52.05 -4.57 -31.25
CA ASN A 91 -51.13 -4.17 -32.31
C ASN A 91 -51.06 -2.64 -32.47
N TYR A 92 -50.32 -2.19 -33.49
CA TYR A 92 -50.06 -0.79 -33.78
C TYR A 92 -51.30 0.11 -33.71
N GLY A 93 -51.28 1.05 -32.76
CA GLY A 93 -52.35 2.03 -32.53
C GLY A 93 -53.62 1.46 -31.89
N GLY A 94 -53.59 0.19 -31.47
CA GLY A 94 -54.66 -0.44 -30.70
C GLY A 94 -54.49 -0.21 -29.20
N TYR A 95 -55.63 -0.20 -28.49
CA TYR A 95 -55.67 0.08 -27.06
C TYR A 95 -56.47 -0.96 -26.28
N MET A 96 -55.98 -1.33 -25.10
CA MET A 96 -56.71 -2.07 -24.10
C MET A 96 -56.89 -1.21 -22.85
N THR A 97 -58.10 -1.17 -22.34
CA THR A 97 -58.44 -0.48 -21.10
C THR A 97 -58.98 -1.49 -20.11
N VAL A 98 -58.32 -1.64 -18.97
CA VAL A 98 -58.76 -2.48 -17.85
C VAL A 98 -59.24 -1.53 -16.75
N SER A 99 -60.55 -1.47 -16.53
CA SER A 99 -61.19 -0.60 -15.53
C SER A 99 -61.18 -1.27 -14.15
N SER A 100 -61.61 -0.54 -13.12
CA SER A 100 -61.83 -1.07 -11.76
C SER A 100 -62.65 -2.37 -11.77
N GLY A 101 -62.11 -3.42 -11.16
CA GLY A 101 -62.67 -4.77 -11.11
C GLY A 101 -62.63 -5.56 -12.42
N GLY A 102 -61.99 -5.03 -13.47
CA GLY A 102 -61.75 -5.74 -14.74
C GLY A 102 -60.46 -6.54 -14.70
N THR A 103 -60.40 -7.65 -15.46
CA THR A 103 -59.24 -8.55 -15.52
C THR A 103 -58.76 -8.78 -16.95
N ALA A 104 -57.45 -8.58 -17.21
CA ALA A 104 -56.79 -8.98 -18.44
C ALA A 104 -55.78 -10.11 -18.19
N LEU A 105 -55.81 -11.16 -19.00
CA LEU A 105 -54.93 -12.32 -18.89
C LEU A 105 -54.18 -12.54 -20.21
N ASP A 106 -52.91 -12.88 -20.13
CA ASP A 106 -52.03 -13.30 -21.23
C ASP A 106 -52.07 -12.34 -22.43
N THR A 107 -52.04 -11.02 -22.17
CA THR A 107 -52.12 -10.03 -23.25
C THR A 107 -50.75 -9.85 -23.90
N GLU A 108 -50.71 -9.93 -25.23
CA GLU A 108 -49.53 -9.65 -26.05
C GLU A 108 -49.60 -8.20 -26.57
N LEU A 109 -48.59 -7.39 -26.24
CA LEU A 109 -48.49 -5.99 -26.65
C LEU A 109 -47.38 -5.84 -27.70
N ASN A 110 -47.79 -5.69 -28.95
CA ASN A 110 -46.92 -5.46 -30.09
C ASN A 110 -46.57 -3.98 -30.28
N SER A 111 -45.74 -3.66 -31.27
CA SER A 111 -45.25 -2.30 -31.51
C SER A 111 -46.37 -1.27 -31.58
N SER A 112 -46.27 -0.23 -30.74
CA SER A 112 -47.26 0.83 -30.55
C SER A 112 -48.66 0.36 -30.09
N GLY A 113 -48.78 -0.86 -29.58
CA GLY A 113 -49.93 -1.32 -28.81
C GLY A 113 -49.84 -0.81 -27.36
N SER A 114 -50.97 -0.47 -26.76
CA SER A 114 -50.98 0.07 -25.39
C SER A 114 -52.08 -0.55 -24.53
N MET A 115 -51.73 -0.88 -23.29
CA MET A 115 -52.68 -1.24 -22.24
C MET A 115 -52.67 -0.17 -21.14
N TYR A 116 -53.86 0.24 -20.71
CA TYR A 116 -54.07 1.10 -19.55
C TYR A 116 -54.84 0.30 -18.49
N VAL A 117 -54.22 0.09 -17.33
CA VAL A 117 -54.83 -0.55 -16.17
C VAL A 117 -55.16 0.55 -15.16
N TYR A 118 -56.46 0.82 -14.98
CA TYR A 118 -56.98 1.84 -14.07
C TYR A 118 -57.05 1.30 -12.63
N PRO A 119 -57.36 2.17 -11.64
CA PRO A 119 -57.43 1.75 -10.24
C PRO A 119 -58.32 0.53 -10.03
N ASP A 120 -57.81 -0.40 -9.23
CA ASP A 120 -58.43 -1.70 -8.89
C ASP A 120 -58.64 -2.63 -10.10
N GLY A 121 -58.00 -2.35 -11.25
CA GLY A 121 -57.89 -3.27 -12.38
C GLY A 121 -56.71 -4.23 -12.23
N SER A 122 -56.83 -5.43 -12.82
CA SER A 122 -55.79 -6.45 -12.77
C SER A 122 -55.37 -6.93 -14.17
N ALA A 123 -54.07 -7.07 -14.40
CA ALA A 123 -53.52 -7.68 -15.61
C ALA A 123 -52.47 -8.75 -15.24
N SER A 124 -52.53 -9.92 -15.87
CA SER A 124 -51.61 -11.04 -15.57
C SER A 124 -51.09 -11.74 -16.83
N GLY A 125 -49.85 -12.26 -16.79
CA GLY A 125 -49.30 -13.24 -17.74
C GLY A 125 -48.96 -12.75 -19.15
N GLY A 126 -48.84 -11.43 -19.36
CA GLY A 126 -48.63 -10.86 -20.69
C GLY A 126 -47.17 -10.65 -21.12
N ASP A 127 -46.98 -10.42 -22.42
CA ASP A 127 -45.69 -10.06 -23.03
C ASP A 127 -45.74 -8.63 -23.55
N ILE A 128 -44.71 -7.84 -23.23
CA ILE A 128 -44.53 -6.48 -23.75
C ILE A 128 -43.35 -6.49 -24.72
N HIS A 129 -43.65 -6.46 -26.01
CA HIS A 129 -42.64 -6.43 -27.07
C HIS A 129 -42.17 -4.99 -27.35
N SER A 130 -41.23 -4.85 -28.29
CA SER A 130 -40.64 -3.56 -28.65
C SER A 130 -41.68 -2.51 -29.00
N TYR A 131 -41.64 -1.35 -28.32
CA TYR A 131 -42.59 -0.24 -28.39
C TYR A 131 -44.03 -0.55 -27.94
N GLY A 132 -44.31 -1.74 -27.42
CA GLY A 132 -45.52 -2.04 -26.67
C GLY A 132 -45.46 -1.41 -25.28
N ARG A 133 -46.61 -1.00 -24.72
CA ARG A 133 -46.65 -0.28 -23.44
C ARG A 133 -47.78 -0.73 -22.52
N VAL A 134 -47.48 -0.82 -21.22
CA VAL A 134 -48.47 -0.93 -20.14
C VAL A 134 -48.34 0.29 -19.24
N TYR A 135 -49.46 0.92 -18.93
CA TYR A 135 -49.58 1.99 -17.95
C TYR A 135 -50.51 1.55 -16.82
N ALA A 136 -49.96 1.39 -15.62
CA ALA A 136 -50.68 0.94 -14.43
C ALA A 136 -50.93 2.12 -13.48
N SER A 137 -52.19 2.45 -13.24
CA SER A 137 -52.62 3.54 -12.37
C SER A 137 -52.56 3.16 -10.88
N SER A 138 -52.79 4.11 -9.97
CA SER A 138 -52.86 3.83 -8.52
C SER A 138 -53.74 2.63 -8.18
N ASN A 139 -53.31 1.77 -7.27
CA ASN A 139 -54.00 0.52 -6.86
C ASN A 139 -54.18 -0.55 -7.96
N ALA A 140 -53.59 -0.39 -9.14
CA ALA A 140 -53.59 -1.45 -10.16
C ALA A 140 -52.63 -2.59 -9.78
N GLU A 141 -52.95 -3.80 -10.25
CA GLU A 141 -52.12 -5.00 -10.09
C GLU A 141 -51.65 -5.52 -11.45
N ILE A 142 -50.33 -5.67 -11.60
CA ILE A 142 -49.68 -6.25 -12.78
C ILE A 142 -48.88 -7.47 -12.35
N ASN A 143 -49.19 -8.64 -12.90
CA ASN A 143 -48.61 -9.91 -12.47
C ASN A 143 -48.00 -10.70 -13.64
N GLY A 144 -46.82 -11.29 -13.46
CA GLY A 144 -46.29 -12.29 -14.40
C GLY A 144 -45.96 -11.75 -15.79
N PHE A 145 -45.76 -10.44 -15.95
CA PHE A 145 -45.43 -9.87 -17.26
C PHE A 145 -43.95 -10.04 -17.59
N HIS A 146 -43.67 -10.32 -18.85
CA HIS A 146 -42.32 -10.28 -19.41
C HIS A 146 -42.14 -9.02 -20.26
N VAL A 147 -41.19 -8.17 -19.87
CA VAL A 147 -40.85 -6.93 -20.58
C VAL A 147 -39.63 -7.19 -21.45
N SER A 148 -39.84 -7.26 -22.76
CA SER A 148 -38.80 -7.52 -23.76
C SER A 148 -38.02 -6.25 -24.12
N TYR A 149 -36.98 -6.40 -24.94
CA TYR A 149 -36.22 -5.27 -25.51
C TYR A 149 -37.15 -4.21 -26.13
N GLY A 150 -37.02 -2.96 -25.68
CA GLY A 150 -37.82 -1.83 -26.13
C GLY A 150 -39.28 -1.79 -25.63
N GLY A 151 -39.71 -2.79 -24.86
CA GLY A 151 -41.03 -2.80 -24.22
C GLY A 151 -41.06 -1.90 -22.98
N GLY A 152 -42.20 -1.27 -22.71
CA GLY A 152 -42.39 -0.33 -21.62
C GLY A 152 -43.44 -0.75 -20.59
N LEU A 153 -43.08 -0.77 -19.31
CA LEU A 153 -43.99 -1.01 -18.19
C LEU A 153 -43.89 0.15 -17.19
N TYR A 154 -44.98 0.89 -17.03
CA TYR A 154 -44.99 2.16 -16.31
C TYR A 154 -46.02 2.18 -15.17
N GLY A 155 -45.57 2.49 -13.95
CA GLY A 155 -46.44 2.80 -12.82
C GLY A 155 -46.77 4.29 -12.76
N GLN A 156 -48.05 4.61 -12.59
CA GLN A 156 -48.61 5.97 -12.55
C GLN A 156 -49.42 6.16 -11.27
N GLY A 157 -48.83 6.77 -10.26
CA GLY A 157 -49.48 7.03 -8.98
C GLY A 157 -49.02 6.11 -7.85
N THR A 158 -49.84 5.98 -6.81
CA THR A 158 -49.50 5.35 -5.52
C THR A 158 -50.00 3.90 -5.45
N SER A 159 -49.36 3.07 -4.62
CA SER A 159 -49.88 1.72 -4.31
C SER A 159 -50.06 0.78 -5.51
N VAL A 160 -49.34 1.00 -6.61
CA VAL A 160 -49.30 0.05 -7.75
C VAL A 160 -48.53 -1.20 -7.33
N THR A 161 -49.04 -2.39 -7.65
CA THR A 161 -48.35 -3.65 -7.38
C THR A 161 -47.88 -4.30 -8.67
N PHE A 162 -46.57 -4.52 -8.77
CA PHE A 162 -45.93 -5.31 -9.81
C PHE A 162 -45.42 -6.59 -9.18
N ASN A 163 -45.87 -7.75 -9.65
CA ASN A 163 -45.48 -9.04 -9.10
C ASN A 163 -44.98 -9.99 -10.19
N SER A 164 -43.91 -10.74 -9.92
CA SER A 164 -43.37 -11.76 -10.84
C SER A 164 -43.02 -11.20 -12.22
N ILE A 165 -42.50 -9.98 -12.28
CA ILE A 165 -42.10 -9.33 -13.53
C ILE A 165 -40.73 -9.85 -13.98
N THR A 166 -40.58 -10.18 -15.27
CA THR A 166 -39.26 -10.47 -15.87
C THR A 166 -38.84 -9.30 -16.74
N VAL A 167 -37.68 -8.70 -16.44
CA VAL A 167 -37.12 -7.53 -17.13
C VAL A 167 -35.95 -7.97 -17.98
N SER A 168 -36.09 -7.92 -19.30
CA SER A 168 -35.03 -8.26 -20.27
C SER A 168 -34.11 -7.07 -20.56
N SER A 169 -32.94 -7.34 -21.16
CA SER A 169 -32.02 -6.28 -21.56
C SER A 169 -32.69 -5.33 -22.56
N GLY A 170 -32.54 -4.02 -22.33
CA GLY A 170 -33.17 -2.97 -23.13
C GLY A 170 -34.67 -2.77 -22.86
N ALA A 171 -35.25 -3.44 -21.86
CA ALA A 171 -36.60 -3.14 -21.38
C ALA A 171 -36.64 -1.81 -20.60
N ASP A 172 -37.75 -1.08 -20.71
CA ASP A 172 -38.03 0.12 -19.93
C ASP A 172 -39.07 -0.22 -18.84
N PHE A 173 -38.61 -0.72 -17.70
CA PHE A 173 -39.44 -0.93 -16.53
C PHE A 173 -39.27 0.22 -15.53
N ASN A 174 -40.29 1.06 -15.43
CA ASN A 174 -40.36 2.17 -14.49
C ASN A 174 -41.61 2.03 -13.62
N ALA A 175 -41.44 1.43 -12.44
CA ALA A 175 -42.53 1.22 -11.49
C ALA A 175 -43.08 2.53 -10.87
N GLY A 176 -42.42 3.67 -11.10
CA GLY A 176 -42.74 4.97 -10.48
C GLY A 176 -42.05 5.18 -9.13
N ALA A 177 -42.11 6.41 -8.61
CA ALA A 177 -41.47 6.83 -7.35
C ALA A 177 -42.48 7.31 -6.29
N SER A 178 -43.72 6.83 -6.36
CA SER A 178 -44.78 7.21 -5.43
C SER A 178 -44.81 6.29 -4.22
N THR A 179 -45.40 6.77 -3.12
CA THR A 179 -45.59 5.98 -1.90
C THR A 179 -46.46 4.75 -2.16
N GLY A 180 -46.08 3.64 -1.52
CA GLY A 180 -46.85 2.40 -1.53
C GLY A 180 -46.65 1.53 -2.77
N VAL A 181 -45.88 1.96 -3.78
CA VAL A 181 -45.54 1.10 -4.92
C VAL A 181 -44.81 -0.16 -4.44
N ARG A 182 -45.30 -1.33 -4.85
CA ARG A 182 -44.75 -2.63 -4.47
C ARG A 182 -44.22 -3.34 -5.72
N VAL A 183 -42.97 -3.78 -5.68
CA VAL A 183 -42.37 -4.61 -6.73
C VAL A 183 -41.88 -5.90 -6.09
N LEU A 184 -42.47 -7.03 -6.48
CA LEU A 184 -42.36 -8.31 -5.79
C LEU A 184 -41.90 -9.39 -6.77
N HIS A 185 -40.99 -10.27 -6.35
CA HIS A 185 -40.58 -11.46 -7.11
C HIS A 185 -40.08 -11.16 -8.53
N THR A 186 -39.48 -9.98 -8.74
CA THR A 186 -39.02 -9.54 -10.06
C THR A 186 -37.70 -10.22 -10.42
N THR A 187 -37.53 -10.64 -11.67
CA THR A 187 -36.26 -11.12 -12.21
C THR A 187 -35.67 -10.07 -13.13
N VAL A 188 -34.51 -9.53 -12.77
CA VAL A 188 -33.72 -8.62 -13.62
C VAL A 188 -32.71 -9.47 -14.38
N ALA A 189 -32.99 -9.72 -15.67
CA ALA A 189 -32.23 -10.64 -16.51
C ALA A 189 -30.85 -10.07 -16.91
N PRO A 190 -29.94 -10.90 -17.47
CA PRO A 190 -28.60 -10.43 -17.82
C PRO A 190 -28.60 -9.22 -18.75
N GLY A 191 -27.82 -8.20 -18.38
CA GLY A 191 -27.74 -6.93 -19.13
C GLY A 191 -28.98 -6.03 -19.01
N ALA A 192 -29.95 -6.39 -18.15
CA ALA A 192 -31.06 -5.52 -17.80
C ALA A 192 -30.73 -4.65 -16.57
N SER A 193 -31.56 -3.64 -16.34
CA SER A 193 -31.46 -2.77 -15.19
C SER A 193 -32.84 -2.50 -14.60
N PHE A 194 -32.89 -2.34 -13.28
CA PHE A 194 -34.09 -1.88 -12.57
C PHE A 194 -33.70 -0.84 -11.52
N SER A 195 -34.54 0.19 -11.36
CA SER A 195 -34.33 1.27 -10.39
C SER A 195 -35.35 1.20 -9.26
N CYS A 196 -34.86 1.09 -8.04
CA CYS A 196 -35.62 1.25 -6.81
C CYS A 196 -35.49 2.70 -6.33
N HIS A 197 -36.59 3.43 -6.38
CA HIS A 197 -36.70 4.82 -5.95
C HIS A 197 -37.28 4.94 -4.54
N SER A 198 -37.16 6.13 -3.96
CA SER A 198 -37.75 6.45 -2.66
C SER A 198 -39.25 6.19 -2.63
N GLY A 199 -39.76 5.62 -1.54
CA GLY A 199 -41.18 5.30 -1.35
C GLY A 199 -41.64 3.97 -1.96
N MET A 200 -40.78 3.28 -2.72
CA MET A 200 -41.01 1.93 -3.21
C MET A 200 -40.64 0.89 -2.15
N ASN A 201 -41.41 -0.21 -2.12
CA ASN A 201 -41.04 -1.45 -1.44
C ASN A 201 -40.75 -2.52 -2.50
N VAL A 202 -39.47 -2.81 -2.71
CA VAL A 202 -39.01 -3.89 -3.58
C VAL A 202 -38.72 -5.10 -2.72
N SER A 203 -39.25 -6.28 -3.04
CA SER A 203 -38.89 -7.49 -2.32
C SER A 203 -38.76 -8.74 -3.20
N HIS A 204 -37.92 -9.68 -2.78
CA HIS A 204 -37.69 -10.95 -3.48
C HIS A 204 -37.23 -10.79 -4.94
N THR A 205 -36.56 -9.66 -5.23
CA THR A 205 -36.03 -9.39 -6.58
C THR A 205 -34.74 -10.17 -6.77
N THR A 206 -34.62 -10.89 -7.88
CA THR A 206 -33.39 -11.57 -8.30
C THR A 206 -32.65 -10.74 -9.33
N VAL A 207 -31.39 -10.41 -9.06
CA VAL A 207 -30.49 -9.69 -9.96
C VAL A 207 -29.50 -10.69 -10.54
N MET A 208 -29.65 -11.00 -11.83
CA MET A 208 -28.81 -11.99 -12.52
C MET A 208 -27.42 -11.44 -12.89
N SER A 209 -26.54 -12.32 -13.38
CA SER A 209 -25.22 -11.92 -13.87
C SER A 209 -25.30 -10.76 -14.86
N SER A 210 -24.43 -9.77 -14.72
CA SER A 210 -24.36 -8.55 -15.54
C SER A 210 -25.58 -7.62 -15.44
N ALA A 211 -26.60 -7.96 -14.66
CA ALA A 211 -27.75 -7.09 -14.40
C ALA A 211 -27.42 -6.03 -13.33
N TYR A 212 -28.19 -4.94 -13.31
CA TYR A 212 -28.06 -3.85 -12.33
C TYR A 212 -29.35 -3.61 -11.57
N LEU A 213 -29.24 -3.49 -10.25
CA LEU A 213 -30.25 -2.87 -9.39
C LEU A 213 -29.70 -1.52 -8.91
N TYR A 214 -30.33 -0.42 -9.32
CA TYR A 214 -30.01 0.92 -8.82
C TYR A 214 -30.91 1.25 -7.63
N VAL A 215 -30.33 1.62 -6.49
CA VAL A 215 -31.08 1.97 -5.28
C VAL A 215 -30.83 3.43 -4.93
N SER A 216 -31.90 4.23 -4.95
CA SER A 216 -31.86 5.65 -4.58
C SER A 216 -31.91 5.81 -3.05
N SER A 217 -31.45 6.96 -2.54
CA SER A 217 -31.65 7.27 -1.11
C SER A 217 -33.14 7.29 -0.73
N GLY A 218 -33.46 6.69 0.42
CA GLY A 218 -34.81 6.52 0.94
C GLY A 218 -35.60 5.34 0.35
N ALA A 219 -34.97 4.53 -0.51
CA ALA A 219 -35.59 3.36 -1.09
C ALA A 219 -35.47 2.13 -0.17
N GLN A 220 -36.43 1.21 -0.24
CA GLN A 220 -36.47 0.00 0.58
C GLN A 220 -36.49 -1.26 -0.29
N CYS A 221 -35.46 -2.08 -0.14
CA CYS A 221 -35.27 -3.35 -0.84
C CYS A 221 -35.12 -4.50 0.17
N TYR A 222 -35.98 -5.51 0.10
CA TYR A 222 -35.98 -6.65 1.01
C TYR A 222 -35.72 -7.95 0.28
N ASP A 223 -34.98 -8.87 0.90
CA ASP A 223 -34.74 -10.22 0.37
C ASP A 223 -34.25 -10.23 -1.09
N VAL A 224 -33.39 -9.26 -1.45
CA VAL A 224 -32.81 -9.18 -2.79
C VAL A 224 -31.80 -10.32 -2.96
N VAL A 225 -31.89 -11.05 -4.06
CA VAL A 225 -30.93 -12.11 -4.39
C VAL A 225 -29.97 -11.57 -5.46
N ILE A 226 -28.72 -11.34 -5.09
CA ILE A 226 -27.66 -10.95 -6.02
C ILE A 226 -26.93 -12.21 -6.48
N SER A 227 -27.19 -12.62 -7.71
CA SER A 227 -26.46 -13.74 -8.34
C SER A 227 -25.00 -13.37 -8.56
N SER A 228 -24.12 -14.35 -8.74
CA SER A 228 -22.72 -14.08 -9.13
C SER A 228 -22.66 -13.23 -10.41
N GLY A 229 -21.96 -12.10 -10.33
CA GLY A 229 -21.86 -11.11 -11.41
C GLY A 229 -23.04 -10.12 -11.48
N GLY A 230 -24.08 -10.29 -10.67
CA GLY A 230 -25.15 -9.31 -10.46
C GLY A 230 -24.65 -8.13 -9.64
N ARG A 231 -25.27 -6.96 -9.84
CA ARG A 231 -24.76 -5.69 -9.33
C ARG A 231 -25.83 -4.87 -8.64
N ILE A 232 -25.51 -4.34 -7.46
CA ILE A 232 -26.39 -3.44 -6.71
C ILE A 232 -25.70 -2.10 -6.49
N TYR A 233 -26.11 -1.08 -7.24
CA TYR A 233 -25.53 0.24 -7.19
C TYR A 233 -26.29 1.12 -6.20
N HIS A 234 -25.61 1.51 -5.11
CA HIS A 234 -26.14 2.40 -4.08
C HIS A 234 -25.00 3.21 -3.47
N GLY A 235 -25.31 4.39 -2.91
CA GLY A 235 -24.36 5.08 -2.02
C GLY A 235 -24.53 4.62 -0.58
N VAL A 236 -23.49 4.85 0.24
CA VAL A 236 -23.55 4.66 1.69
C VAL A 236 -23.26 6.00 2.34
N TRP A 237 -24.28 6.56 2.98
CA TRP A 237 -24.21 7.83 3.69
C TRP A 237 -24.47 7.58 5.16
N GLY A 238 -23.62 8.12 6.04
CA GLY A 238 -23.83 8.03 7.48
C GLY A 238 -25.20 8.61 7.87
N HIS A 239 -25.86 7.98 8.85
CA HIS A 239 -27.17 8.38 9.36
C HIS A 239 -28.33 8.32 8.33
N ASP A 240 -28.18 7.61 7.20
CA ASP A 240 -29.31 7.32 6.31
C ASP A 240 -30.20 6.22 6.90
N GLU A 241 -31.19 6.63 7.71
CA GLU A 241 -32.17 5.74 8.35
C GLU A 241 -33.25 5.23 7.38
N LYS A 242 -33.41 5.87 6.21
CA LYS A 242 -34.53 5.57 5.30
C LYS A 242 -34.15 4.53 4.26
N THR A 243 -32.90 4.55 3.79
CA THR A 243 -32.41 3.53 2.87
C THR A 243 -32.20 2.22 3.61
N LEU A 244 -32.93 1.19 3.20
CA LEU A 244 -32.83 -0.15 3.77
C LEU A 244 -32.69 -1.16 2.65
N ILE A 245 -31.63 -1.95 2.70
CA ILE A 245 -31.39 -3.04 1.76
C ILE A 245 -31.10 -4.29 2.57
N THR A 246 -31.79 -5.38 2.28
CA THR A 246 -31.46 -6.72 2.80
C THR A 246 -31.47 -7.71 1.66
N GLY A 247 -30.63 -8.73 1.76
CA GLY A 247 -30.52 -9.71 0.70
C GLY A 247 -29.48 -10.78 0.94
N THR A 248 -29.27 -11.58 -0.10
CA THR A 248 -28.24 -12.62 -0.14
C THR A 248 -27.36 -12.46 -1.37
N ASN A 249 -26.09 -12.79 -1.21
CA ASN A 249 -25.13 -12.95 -2.29
C ASN A 249 -24.40 -14.30 -2.16
N GLN A 250 -23.42 -14.55 -3.02
CA GLN A 250 -22.66 -15.81 -3.03
C GLN A 250 -21.90 -16.16 -1.73
N TYR A 251 -21.78 -15.23 -0.77
CA TYR A 251 -21.14 -15.43 0.53
C TYR A 251 -22.11 -15.33 1.72
N GLY A 252 -23.42 -15.22 1.47
CA GLY A 252 -24.45 -15.18 2.50
C GLY A 252 -25.24 -13.88 2.53
N SER A 253 -25.81 -13.56 3.70
CA SER A 253 -26.67 -12.39 3.87
C SER A 253 -25.88 -11.09 3.95
N PHE A 254 -26.40 -10.04 3.30
CA PHE A 254 -25.86 -8.69 3.34
C PHE A 254 -26.96 -7.69 3.69
N TYR A 255 -26.58 -6.51 4.20
CA TYR A 255 -27.53 -5.44 4.48
C TYR A 255 -26.92 -4.04 4.37
N LEU A 256 -27.77 -3.06 4.06
CA LEU A 256 -27.53 -1.64 4.31
C LEU A 256 -28.63 -1.12 5.23
N SER A 257 -28.25 -0.58 6.39
CA SER A 257 -29.18 0.05 7.33
C SER A 257 -28.49 1.14 8.13
N ASN A 258 -29.16 2.28 8.33
CA ASN A 258 -28.65 3.41 9.11
C ASN A 258 -27.22 3.84 8.70
N GLY A 259 -26.97 3.91 7.38
CA GLY A 259 -25.65 4.25 6.84
C GLY A 259 -24.53 3.21 7.04
N THR A 260 -24.87 1.98 7.42
CA THR A 260 -23.91 0.87 7.58
C THR A 260 -24.17 -0.22 6.54
N ALA A 261 -23.17 -0.50 5.69
CA ALA A 261 -23.19 -1.56 4.70
C ALA A 261 -22.39 -2.79 5.18
N CYS A 262 -22.98 -3.98 5.20
CA CYS A 262 -22.33 -5.20 5.71
C CYS A 262 -22.38 -6.33 4.69
N ASN A 263 -21.28 -7.09 4.55
CA ASN A 263 -21.14 -8.27 3.68
C ASN A 263 -21.37 -7.99 2.18
N TYR A 264 -20.98 -6.80 1.72
CA TYR A 264 -21.06 -6.47 0.29
C TYR A 264 -19.92 -7.10 -0.51
N VAL A 265 -20.23 -7.50 -1.75
CA VAL A 265 -19.26 -7.98 -2.74
C VAL A 265 -19.14 -6.97 -3.86
N LEU A 266 -17.96 -6.38 -4.02
CA LEU A 266 -17.65 -5.44 -5.08
C LEU A 266 -16.84 -6.18 -6.16
N ALA A 267 -17.43 -6.41 -7.32
CA ALA A 267 -16.81 -7.07 -8.46
C ALA A 267 -17.38 -6.50 -9.78
N ALA A 268 -16.75 -6.82 -10.92
CA ALA A 268 -17.27 -6.51 -12.26
C ALA A 268 -17.66 -5.03 -12.47
N GLY A 269 -16.82 -4.11 -12.00
CA GLY A 269 -16.98 -2.66 -12.14
C GLY A 269 -17.78 -2.00 -11.01
N MET A 270 -18.17 -2.74 -9.97
CA MET A 270 -18.87 -2.18 -8.82
C MET A 270 -18.01 -1.21 -8.02
N SER A 271 -18.56 -0.03 -7.74
CA SER A 271 -17.95 0.97 -6.86
C SER A 271 -18.86 1.23 -5.66
N GLN A 272 -18.31 1.11 -4.45
CA GLN A 272 -18.97 1.49 -3.21
C GLN A 272 -18.30 2.73 -2.63
N GLN A 273 -19.08 3.79 -2.44
CA GLN A 273 -18.62 5.04 -1.85
C GLN A 273 -19.16 5.17 -0.42
N LEU A 274 -18.25 5.35 0.54
CA LEU A 274 -18.57 5.65 1.94
C LEU A 274 -18.33 7.14 2.18
N TYR A 275 -19.42 7.87 2.46
CA TYR A 275 -19.39 9.31 2.72
C TYR A 275 -20.05 9.71 4.03
N TYR A 276 -19.62 10.85 4.57
CA TYR A 276 -20.20 11.52 5.75
C TYR A 276 -20.42 10.56 6.93
N TYR A 277 -19.33 9.99 7.45
CA TYR A 277 -19.35 9.05 8.58
C TYR A 277 -20.09 7.72 8.33
N ALA A 278 -20.26 7.34 7.06
CA ALA A 278 -20.73 6.01 6.68
C ALA A 278 -19.83 4.88 7.21
N SER A 279 -20.42 3.71 7.43
CA SER A 279 -19.70 2.51 7.86
C SER A 279 -19.83 1.38 6.82
N ALA A 280 -18.75 0.64 6.62
CA ALA A 280 -18.78 -0.65 5.94
C ALA A 280 -18.12 -1.74 6.80
N LEU A 281 -18.72 -2.92 6.81
CA LEU A 281 -18.24 -4.08 7.56
C LEU A 281 -18.12 -5.29 6.63
N SER A 282 -16.99 -5.99 6.66
CA SER A 282 -16.82 -7.25 5.93
C SER A 282 -17.05 -7.14 4.42
N THR A 283 -16.48 -6.10 3.79
CA THR A 283 -16.58 -5.91 2.33
C THR A 283 -15.55 -6.76 1.60
N ILE A 284 -16.00 -7.53 0.62
CA ILE A 284 -15.13 -8.27 -0.32
C ILE A 284 -14.95 -7.45 -1.58
N ILE A 285 -13.71 -7.15 -1.94
CA ILE A 285 -13.35 -6.33 -3.11
C ILE A 285 -12.55 -7.21 -4.08
N SER A 286 -13.19 -7.66 -5.15
CA SER A 286 -12.63 -8.59 -6.15
C SER A 286 -12.39 -7.91 -7.49
N SER A 287 -12.09 -8.68 -8.54
CA SER A 287 -11.74 -8.18 -9.87
C SER A 287 -12.69 -7.09 -10.39
N GLY A 288 -12.15 -5.89 -10.60
CA GLY A 288 -12.87 -4.70 -11.07
C GLY A 288 -13.75 -4.02 -10.02
N GLY A 289 -13.74 -4.50 -8.77
CA GLY A 289 -14.40 -3.86 -7.63
C GLY A 289 -13.56 -2.73 -7.05
N CYS A 290 -14.23 -1.68 -6.59
CA CYS A 290 -13.63 -0.51 -5.99
C CYS A 290 -14.39 -0.07 -4.74
N GLN A 291 -13.68 0.19 -3.63
CA GLN A 291 -14.26 0.86 -2.46
C GLN A 291 -13.56 2.20 -2.22
N GLN A 292 -14.32 3.26 -2.02
CA GLN A 292 -13.81 4.61 -1.76
C GLN A 292 -14.28 5.06 -0.38
N ILE A 293 -13.35 5.45 0.49
CA ILE A 293 -13.60 5.78 1.89
C ILE A 293 -13.15 7.22 2.15
N SER A 294 -14.10 8.13 2.42
CA SER A 294 -13.81 9.57 2.56
C SER A 294 -14.68 10.22 3.64
N PHE A 295 -14.35 11.46 4.01
CA PHE A 295 -15.19 12.33 4.84
C PHE A 295 -15.68 11.68 6.14
N GLY A 296 -14.74 11.06 6.88
CA GLY A 296 -15.03 10.39 8.15
C GLY A 296 -15.59 8.97 8.02
N GLY A 297 -15.75 8.44 6.80
CA GLY A 297 -16.18 7.07 6.58
C GLY A 297 -15.20 6.04 7.15
N VAL A 298 -15.73 4.92 7.63
CA VAL A 298 -14.95 3.82 8.23
C VAL A 298 -15.31 2.50 7.58
N ALA A 299 -14.31 1.80 7.02
CA ALA A 299 -14.47 0.44 6.52
C ALA A 299 -13.67 -0.53 7.38
N GLN A 300 -14.28 -1.60 7.87
CA GLN A 300 -13.65 -2.61 8.73
C GLN A 300 -13.76 -4.01 8.15
N ASP A 301 -12.74 -4.83 8.40
CA ASP A 301 -12.67 -6.27 8.03
C ASP A 301 -12.79 -6.50 6.52
N ASN A 302 -12.17 -5.62 5.72
CA ASN A 302 -12.24 -5.71 4.27
C ASN A 302 -11.25 -6.77 3.75
N THR A 303 -11.64 -7.48 2.69
CA THR A 303 -10.71 -8.37 1.96
C THR A 303 -10.60 -7.91 0.51
N ILE A 304 -9.38 -7.58 0.07
CA ILE A 304 -9.09 -7.18 -1.31
C ILE A 304 -8.44 -8.36 -2.03
N TYR A 305 -9.14 -8.93 -3.00
CA TYR A 305 -8.65 -9.98 -3.89
C TYR A 305 -8.01 -9.39 -5.16
N SER A 306 -7.53 -10.29 -6.02
CA SER A 306 -6.89 -9.97 -7.30
C SER A 306 -7.70 -8.93 -8.09
N SER A 307 -7.01 -7.85 -8.49
CA SER A 307 -7.57 -6.76 -9.29
C SER A 307 -8.72 -5.99 -8.62
N GLY A 308 -8.92 -6.16 -7.32
CA GLY A 308 -9.73 -5.28 -6.48
C GLY A 308 -8.92 -4.08 -5.98
N SER A 309 -9.59 -2.96 -5.68
CA SER A 309 -8.94 -1.76 -5.15
C SER A 309 -9.74 -1.09 -4.03
N GLN A 310 -9.04 -0.68 -2.98
CA GLN A 310 -9.60 0.17 -1.92
C GLN A 310 -8.83 1.49 -1.86
N PHE A 311 -9.55 2.60 -1.90
CA PHE A 311 -9.02 3.95 -1.79
C PHE A 311 -9.51 4.60 -0.51
N ILE A 312 -8.58 5.03 0.34
CA ILE A 312 -8.83 5.75 1.57
C ILE A 312 -8.36 7.18 1.35
N TYR A 313 -9.28 8.14 1.41
CA TYR A 313 -9.01 9.55 1.21
C TYR A 313 -9.17 10.34 2.50
N SER A 314 -9.17 11.67 2.41
CA SER A 314 -9.17 12.59 3.54
C SER A 314 -10.18 12.22 4.63
N SER A 315 -9.65 12.04 5.85
CA SER A 315 -10.39 11.65 7.06
C SER A 315 -11.08 10.27 6.99
N GLY A 316 -10.91 9.52 5.91
CA GLY A 316 -11.37 8.14 5.79
C GLY A 316 -10.46 7.17 6.55
N ARG A 317 -11.03 6.08 7.04
CA ARG A 317 -10.30 5.03 7.77
C ARG A 317 -10.64 3.65 7.24
N ALA A 318 -9.63 2.87 6.87
CA ALA A 318 -9.78 1.43 6.69
C ALA A 318 -9.08 0.71 7.84
N ILE A 319 -9.75 -0.28 8.42
CA ILE A 319 -9.31 -0.99 9.62
C ILE A 319 -9.36 -2.49 9.32
N ASP A 320 -8.29 -3.21 9.68
CA ASP A 320 -8.22 -4.67 9.53
C ASP A 320 -8.44 -5.14 8.08
N THR A 321 -7.90 -4.39 7.12
CA THR A 321 -7.94 -4.78 5.70
C THR A 321 -6.90 -5.85 5.40
N VAL A 322 -7.34 -6.95 4.78
CA VAL A 322 -6.46 -7.97 4.21
C VAL A 322 -6.31 -7.73 2.70
N VAL A 323 -5.09 -7.50 2.25
CA VAL A 323 -4.75 -7.33 0.82
C VAL A 323 -4.13 -8.63 0.31
N SER A 324 -4.88 -9.40 -0.46
CA SER A 324 -4.44 -10.66 -1.05
C SER A 324 -3.59 -10.44 -2.32
N SER A 325 -3.12 -11.54 -2.91
CA SER A 325 -2.34 -11.51 -4.16
C SER A 325 -3.02 -10.66 -5.24
N TYR A 326 -2.27 -9.71 -5.79
CA TYR A 326 -2.71 -8.75 -6.81
C TYR A 326 -3.88 -7.82 -6.39
N GLY A 327 -4.24 -7.79 -5.12
CA GLY A 327 -5.09 -6.75 -4.54
C GLY A 327 -4.28 -5.49 -4.23
N VAL A 328 -4.94 -4.33 -4.22
CA VAL A 328 -4.29 -3.05 -3.94
C VAL A 328 -5.08 -2.20 -2.97
N GLN A 329 -4.40 -1.69 -1.93
CA GLN A 329 -4.93 -0.65 -1.04
C GLN A 329 -4.14 0.65 -1.23
N TYR A 330 -4.85 1.77 -1.19
CA TYR A 330 -4.30 3.12 -1.23
C TYR A 330 -4.74 3.88 0.03
N ALA A 331 -3.79 4.27 0.86
CA ALA A 331 -3.96 5.36 1.83
C ALA A 331 -3.42 6.64 1.19
N ASP A 332 -4.32 7.50 0.73
CA ASP A 332 -4.01 8.64 -0.11
C ASP A 332 -4.67 9.92 0.41
N PHE A 333 -4.15 11.10 0.08
CA PHE A 333 -4.74 12.40 0.45
C PHE A 333 -5.23 12.47 1.92
N PHE A 334 -4.34 12.22 2.88
CA PHE A 334 -4.66 12.19 4.33
C PHE A 334 -5.57 11.03 4.80
N GLY A 335 -5.78 10.00 3.97
CA GLY A 335 -6.44 8.76 4.38
C GLY A 335 -5.58 7.91 5.30
N THR A 336 -6.23 7.13 6.18
CA THR A 336 -5.54 6.29 7.17
C THR A 336 -5.90 4.82 7.04
N ALA A 337 -4.91 3.97 6.78
CA ALA A 337 -5.01 2.52 6.90
C ALA A 337 -4.48 2.06 8.27
N ILE A 338 -5.21 1.18 8.95
CA ILE A 338 -4.88 0.70 10.30
C ILE A 338 -4.92 -0.83 10.28
N ARG A 339 -3.84 -1.47 10.72
CA ARG A 339 -3.71 -2.93 10.79
C ARG A 339 -3.96 -3.63 9.45
N THR A 340 -3.43 -3.05 8.37
CA THR A 340 -3.43 -3.71 7.07
C THR A 340 -2.44 -4.86 7.06
N SER A 341 -2.89 -6.03 6.59
CA SER A 341 -2.01 -7.16 6.26
C SER A 341 -1.93 -7.33 4.76
N VAL A 342 -0.71 -7.32 4.20
CA VAL A 342 -0.48 -7.46 2.76
C VAL A 342 0.22 -8.79 2.51
N ALA A 343 -0.48 -9.68 1.80
CA ALA A 343 0.04 -10.98 1.41
C ALA A 343 1.00 -10.89 0.22
N SER A 344 1.63 -12.01 -0.13
CA SER A 344 2.52 -12.12 -1.29
C SER A 344 1.87 -11.60 -2.57
N SER A 345 2.60 -10.79 -3.35
CA SER A 345 2.10 -10.09 -4.55
C SER A 345 0.96 -9.10 -4.32
N GLY A 346 0.56 -8.86 -3.07
CA GLY A 346 -0.30 -7.74 -2.69
C GLY A 346 0.48 -6.43 -2.64
N ARG A 347 -0.24 -5.31 -2.76
CA ARG A 347 0.37 -3.99 -2.76
C ARG A 347 -0.35 -3.00 -1.85
N MET A 348 0.43 -2.30 -1.05
CA MET A 348 0.01 -1.11 -0.33
C MET A 348 0.66 0.14 -0.95
N ASN A 349 -0.11 1.23 -1.05
CA ASN A 349 0.42 2.54 -1.40
C ASN A 349 0.03 3.54 -0.29
N VAL A 350 1.02 4.27 0.22
CA VAL A 350 0.87 5.31 1.23
C VAL A 350 1.38 6.60 0.61
N THR A 351 0.47 7.41 0.07
CA THR A 351 0.81 8.54 -0.81
C THR A 351 0.14 9.83 -0.38
N ASN A 352 0.68 10.98 -0.80
CA ASN A 352 0.09 12.30 -0.61
C ASN A 352 -0.42 12.54 0.83
N TYR A 353 0.50 12.49 1.80
CA TYR A 353 0.20 12.62 3.23
C TYR A 353 -0.70 11.51 3.82
N GLY A 354 -0.92 10.42 3.10
CA GLY A 354 -1.58 9.22 3.59
C GLY A 354 -0.80 8.56 4.73
N ARG A 355 -1.50 7.77 5.54
CA ARG A 355 -0.95 7.14 6.74
C ARG A 355 -1.24 5.65 6.77
N ALA A 356 -0.23 4.85 7.11
CA ALA A 356 -0.41 3.45 7.49
C ALA A 356 0.09 3.23 8.92
N VAL A 357 -0.73 2.57 9.74
CA VAL A 357 -0.42 2.27 11.15
C VAL A 357 -0.54 0.77 11.39
N SER A 358 0.46 0.16 12.02
CA SER A 358 0.47 -1.29 12.29
C SER A 358 0.42 -2.14 11.02
N LEU A 359 1.27 -1.80 10.04
CA LEU A 359 1.32 -2.47 8.73
C LEU A 359 2.09 -3.80 8.82
N THR A 360 1.54 -4.86 8.25
CA THR A 360 2.26 -6.15 8.08
C THR A 360 2.45 -6.42 6.60
N LEU A 361 3.70 -6.64 6.18
CA LEU A 361 4.08 -6.99 4.81
C LEU A 361 4.69 -8.40 4.80
N ASP A 362 3.95 -9.37 4.28
CA ASP A 362 4.43 -10.74 4.14
C ASP A 362 5.50 -10.86 3.05
N ARG A 363 6.17 -12.01 2.99
CA ARG A 363 7.19 -12.27 1.97
C ARG A 363 6.61 -12.13 0.55
N GLY A 364 7.23 -11.27 -0.25
CA GLY A 364 6.77 -10.93 -1.61
C GLY A 364 5.66 -9.87 -1.66
N ALA A 365 5.22 -9.34 -0.51
CA ALA A 365 4.37 -8.16 -0.46
C ALA A 365 5.19 -6.88 -0.73
N SER A 366 4.50 -5.82 -1.17
CA SER A 366 5.13 -4.53 -1.47
C SER A 366 4.38 -3.37 -0.83
N CYS A 367 5.13 -2.38 -0.33
CA CYS A 367 4.60 -1.09 0.08
C CYS A 367 5.39 0.06 -0.52
N TYR A 368 4.70 0.94 -1.24
CA TYR A 368 5.26 2.19 -1.75
C TYR A 368 4.76 3.35 -0.89
N CYS A 369 5.68 4.00 -0.17
CA CYS A 369 5.41 5.22 0.58
C CYS A 369 6.03 6.40 -0.16
N SER A 370 5.22 7.34 -0.65
CA SER A 370 5.71 8.50 -1.40
C SER A 370 4.94 9.79 -1.08
N TYR A 371 5.49 10.94 -1.51
CA TYR A 371 4.85 12.27 -1.39
C TYR A 371 4.39 12.58 0.04
N ASN A 372 5.34 12.61 0.98
CA ASN A 372 5.09 12.87 2.41
C ASN A 372 4.15 11.86 3.10
N GLY A 373 4.01 10.64 2.56
CA GLY A 373 3.35 9.54 3.26
C GLY A 373 4.06 9.17 4.56
N ALA A 374 3.32 8.57 5.49
CA ALA A 374 3.84 8.16 6.79
C ALA A 374 3.45 6.71 7.13
N VAL A 375 4.44 5.92 7.55
CA VAL A 375 4.21 4.56 8.06
C VAL A 375 4.73 4.46 9.49
N THR A 376 3.88 4.01 10.40
CA THR A 376 4.21 3.86 11.81
C THR A 376 3.90 2.45 12.28
N SER A 377 4.86 1.81 12.95
CA SER A 377 4.77 0.41 13.40
C SER A 377 4.55 -0.53 12.21
N ALA A 378 5.63 -0.95 11.55
CA ALA A 378 5.54 -1.89 10.43
C ALA A 378 6.42 -3.12 10.65
N THR A 379 5.90 -4.29 10.31
CA THR A 379 6.68 -5.54 10.23
C THR A 379 6.87 -5.89 8.76
N VAL A 380 8.13 -6.00 8.31
CA VAL A 380 8.48 -6.07 6.89
C VAL A 380 9.23 -7.37 6.59
N SER A 381 8.52 -8.39 6.12
CA SER A 381 9.11 -9.61 5.50
C SER A 381 9.13 -9.55 3.98
N GLY A 382 8.33 -8.64 3.38
CA GLY A 382 8.38 -8.26 1.97
C GLY A 382 9.32 -7.09 1.75
N TRP A 383 8.87 -6.07 1.03
CA TRP A 383 9.66 -4.85 0.89
C TRP A 383 8.84 -3.57 1.04
N ILE A 384 9.47 -2.54 1.58
CA ILE A 384 8.92 -1.20 1.71
C ILE A 384 9.91 -0.15 1.21
N MET A 385 9.41 0.88 0.53
CA MET A 385 10.21 2.01 0.08
C MET A 385 9.56 3.33 0.48
N PHE A 386 10.32 4.15 1.20
CA PHE A 386 10.04 5.53 1.52
C PHE A 386 10.75 6.43 0.51
N SER A 387 10.00 7.33 -0.13
CA SER A 387 10.52 8.23 -1.16
C SER A 387 9.90 9.61 -1.04
N GLN A 388 10.63 10.68 -1.37
CA GLN A 388 10.07 12.04 -1.50
C GLN A 388 9.43 12.56 -0.21
N GLY A 389 10.26 12.76 0.83
CA GLY A 389 9.84 13.40 2.08
C GLY A 389 9.03 12.51 3.04
N CYS A 390 9.00 11.19 2.82
CA CYS A 390 8.23 10.28 3.65
C CYS A 390 8.82 10.06 5.04
N ARG A 391 7.99 9.56 5.96
CA ARG A 391 8.34 9.30 7.36
C ARG A 391 8.12 7.84 7.73
N GLY A 392 9.16 7.18 8.24
CA GLY A 392 9.08 5.82 8.80
C GLY A 392 9.34 5.84 10.31
N GLN A 393 8.49 5.20 11.11
CA GLN A 393 8.73 5.09 12.55
C GLN A 393 8.41 3.69 13.07
N ASN A 394 9.25 3.13 13.93
CA ASN A 394 9.11 1.78 14.49
C ASN A 394 8.99 0.75 13.37
N ILE A 395 10.01 0.66 12.52
CA ILE A 395 10.03 -0.24 11.37
C ILE A 395 10.90 -1.44 11.73
N SER A 396 10.30 -2.62 11.74
CA SER A 396 10.98 -3.89 11.99
C SER A 396 11.17 -4.65 10.68
N VAL A 397 12.39 -4.68 10.17
CA VAL A 397 12.79 -5.39 8.95
C VAL A 397 13.17 -6.82 9.31
N GLN A 398 12.37 -7.77 8.83
CA GLN A 398 12.47 -9.19 9.14
C GLN A 398 13.44 -9.92 8.19
N PRO A 399 13.80 -11.19 8.44
CA PRO A 399 14.64 -11.96 7.53
C PRO A 399 14.05 -12.04 6.11
N GLY A 400 14.84 -11.69 5.09
CA GLY A 400 14.39 -11.58 3.70
C GLY A 400 13.58 -10.31 3.39
N GLY A 401 13.41 -9.44 4.37
CA GLY A 401 12.78 -8.14 4.24
C GLY A 401 13.73 -7.06 3.73
N TYR A 402 13.18 -6.10 2.98
CA TYR A 402 13.94 -4.98 2.41
C TYR A 402 13.28 -3.64 2.77
N CYS A 403 14.06 -2.71 3.30
CA CYS A 403 13.60 -1.37 3.61
C CYS A 403 14.47 -0.32 2.93
N TYR A 404 13.83 0.59 2.19
CA TYR A 404 14.51 1.65 1.45
C TYR A 404 14.04 3.02 1.94
N PHE A 405 14.97 3.94 2.18
CA PHE A 405 14.70 5.37 2.34
C PHE A 405 15.47 6.14 1.27
N GLN A 406 14.79 7.03 0.54
CA GLN A 406 15.41 7.83 -0.50
C GLN A 406 14.74 9.20 -0.69
N TYR A 407 15.46 10.16 -1.27
CA TYR A 407 14.98 11.49 -1.61
C TYR A 407 14.37 12.25 -0.42
N GLY A 408 15.19 12.56 0.59
CA GLY A 408 14.77 13.44 1.69
C GLY A 408 13.82 12.80 2.70
N CYS A 409 13.82 11.47 2.85
CA CYS A 409 12.96 10.82 3.83
C CYS A 409 13.57 10.88 5.24
N SER A 410 12.71 10.75 6.25
CA SER A 410 13.13 10.66 7.64
C SER A 410 12.67 9.36 8.30
N GLY A 411 13.46 8.86 9.24
CA GLY A 411 13.16 7.61 9.93
C GLY A 411 13.57 7.63 11.41
N ARG A 412 12.84 6.90 12.25
CA ARG A 412 13.22 6.69 13.65
C ARG A 412 12.84 5.31 14.16
N GLU A 413 13.68 4.72 15.02
CA GLU A 413 13.49 3.37 15.58
C GLU A 413 13.35 2.33 14.45
N ILE A 414 14.46 2.06 13.78
CA ILE A 414 14.54 1.08 12.69
C ILE A 414 15.32 -0.12 13.18
N ASP A 415 14.64 -1.25 13.34
CA ASP A 415 15.26 -2.50 13.77
C ASP A 415 15.38 -3.45 12.57
N VAL A 416 16.60 -3.90 12.26
CA VAL A 416 16.91 -4.79 11.16
C VAL A 416 17.36 -6.13 11.71
N ALA A 417 16.57 -7.17 11.51
CA ALA A 417 16.89 -8.53 11.95
C ALA A 417 17.97 -9.17 11.05
N GLY A 418 18.55 -10.29 11.52
CA GLY A 418 19.46 -11.10 10.71
C GLY A 418 18.82 -11.55 9.38
N GLY A 419 19.51 -11.32 8.27
CA GLY A 419 18.99 -11.55 6.92
C GLY A 419 18.01 -10.50 6.40
N GLY A 420 17.71 -9.45 7.18
CA GLY A 420 17.03 -8.24 6.71
C GLY A 420 18.03 -7.23 6.14
N SER A 421 17.54 -6.35 5.25
CA SER A 421 18.38 -5.32 4.60
C SER A 421 17.77 -3.93 4.71
N LEU A 422 18.57 -2.96 5.13
CA LEU A 422 18.23 -1.53 5.15
C LEU A 422 19.10 -0.76 4.18
N TYR A 423 18.49 0.11 3.39
CA TYR A 423 19.17 0.95 2.41
C TYR A 423 18.74 2.40 2.51
N LEU A 424 19.70 3.31 2.66
CA LEU A 424 19.48 4.74 2.81
C LEU A 424 20.24 5.47 1.71
N TYR A 425 19.53 6.34 0.99
CA TYR A 425 20.09 7.10 -0.12
C TYR A 425 19.58 8.54 -0.14
N GLN A 426 20.34 9.43 -0.75
CA GLN A 426 19.85 10.73 -1.23
C GLN A 426 19.20 11.59 -0.14
N ASN A 427 20.03 12.07 0.78
CA ASN A 427 19.69 13.09 1.78
C ASN A 427 18.62 12.65 2.78
N CYS A 428 18.69 11.40 3.27
CA CYS A 428 17.79 10.92 4.31
C CYS A 428 18.34 11.22 5.71
N GLU A 429 17.43 11.42 6.67
CA GLU A 429 17.76 11.70 8.08
C GLU A 429 17.16 10.61 8.98
N LEU A 430 18.00 9.81 9.64
CA LEU A 430 17.53 8.72 10.47
C LEU A 430 18.15 8.73 11.86
N ASP A 431 17.35 8.34 12.86
CA ASP A 431 17.75 8.21 14.26
C ASP A 431 17.40 6.81 14.81
N ASN A 432 18.26 6.27 15.67
CA ASN A 432 18.08 4.99 16.34
C ASN A 432 17.89 3.82 15.36
N ILE A 433 18.97 3.45 14.67
CA ILE A 433 19.01 2.28 13.80
C ILE A 433 19.72 1.14 14.55
N ARG A 434 19.06 -0.01 14.68
CA ARG A 434 19.63 -1.21 15.30
C ARG A 434 19.66 -2.34 14.27
N VAL A 435 20.86 -2.79 13.93
CA VAL A 435 21.08 -3.89 12.99
C VAL A 435 21.57 -5.08 13.80
N SER A 436 20.79 -6.15 13.84
CA SER A 436 21.14 -7.39 14.54
C SER A 436 22.20 -8.19 13.76
N ASP A 437 22.77 -9.20 14.39
CA ASP A 437 23.71 -10.13 13.76
C ASP A 437 23.13 -10.72 12.45
N GLY A 438 23.93 -10.72 11.40
CA GLY A 438 23.57 -11.14 10.06
C GLY A 438 22.70 -10.14 9.27
N GLY A 439 22.38 -8.98 9.84
CA GLY A 439 21.72 -7.88 9.13
C GLY A 439 22.68 -7.15 8.19
N ARG A 440 22.13 -6.53 7.14
CA ARG A 440 22.88 -5.69 6.19
C ARG A 440 22.37 -4.27 6.21
N THR A 441 23.28 -3.30 6.16
CA THR A 441 22.91 -1.89 6.02
C THR A 441 23.81 -1.16 5.02
N GLU A 442 23.20 -0.36 4.17
CA GLU A 442 23.87 0.48 3.16
C GLU A 442 23.40 1.92 3.28
N ILE A 443 24.34 2.86 3.39
CA ILE A 443 24.03 4.27 3.68
C ILE A 443 24.87 5.15 2.75
N TYR A 444 24.21 5.80 1.80
CA TYR A 444 24.90 6.58 0.79
C TYR A 444 24.28 7.95 0.53
N SER A 445 25.08 8.82 -0.08
CA SER A 445 24.62 10.07 -0.70
C SER A 445 23.93 11.04 0.27
N MET A 446 24.73 11.72 1.09
CA MET A 446 24.32 12.86 1.93
C MET A 446 23.36 12.51 3.07
N CYS A 447 23.31 11.26 3.51
CA CYS A 447 22.46 10.87 4.63
C CYS A 447 23.06 11.33 5.97
N GLN A 448 22.19 11.68 6.92
CA GLN A 448 22.54 12.05 8.30
C GLN A 448 21.99 11.01 9.25
N ILE A 449 22.86 10.35 10.01
CA ILE A 449 22.50 9.23 10.86
C ILE A 449 22.90 9.51 12.30
N SER A 450 21.93 9.37 13.20
CA SER A 450 22.16 9.40 14.64
C SER A 450 21.91 8.02 15.23
N ASN A 451 22.80 7.59 16.14
CA ASN A 451 22.66 6.34 16.90
C ASN A 451 22.52 5.09 16.01
N LEU A 452 23.57 4.78 15.26
CA LEU A 452 23.67 3.53 14.51
C LEU A 452 24.31 2.45 15.39
N THR A 453 23.61 1.35 15.64
CA THR A 453 24.18 0.15 16.30
C THR A 453 24.11 -1.03 15.35
N VAL A 454 25.22 -1.74 15.18
CA VAL A 454 25.33 -2.90 14.29
C VAL A 454 25.95 -4.04 15.06
N GLY A 455 25.31 -5.22 15.08
CA GLY A 455 25.90 -6.45 15.60
C GLY A 455 26.97 -7.02 14.67
N ASN A 456 27.13 -8.35 14.64
CA ASN A 456 27.98 -9.04 13.67
C ASN A 456 27.33 -9.03 12.29
N GLY A 457 27.61 -8.01 11.49
CA GLY A 457 27.04 -7.84 10.15
C GLY A 457 27.94 -7.02 9.24
N GLU A 458 27.39 -6.66 8.07
CA GLU A 458 28.06 -5.82 7.09
C GLU A 458 27.38 -4.47 6.98
N THR A 459 28.17 -3.41 7.12
CA THR A 459 27.72 -2.02 6.91
C THR A 459 28.59 -1.34 5.88
N TYR A 460 27.94 -0.77 4.86
CA TYR A 460 28.62 0.03 3.84
C TYR A 460 28.09 1.46 3.89
N THR A 461 29.01 2.41 3.96
CA THR A 461 28.71 3.83 4.02
C THR A 461 29.51 4.59 2.97
N GLY A 462 28.92 5.65 2.41
CA GLY A 462 29.71 6.57 1.61
C GLY A 462 29.01 7.77 1.01
N GLY A 463 29.81 8.69 0.47
CA GLY A 463 29.31 9.82 -0.31
C GLY A 463 28.66 10.88 0.58
N TYR A 464 29.48 11.61 1.32
CA TYR A 464 29.08 12.80 2.09
C TYR A 464 28.06 12.52 3.22
N CYS A 465 28.05 11.31 3.77
CA CYS A 465 27.18 10.99 4.91
C CYS A 465 27.82 11.40 6.24
N GLY A 466 26.99 11.87 7.18
CA GLY A 466 27.40 12.20 8.54
C GLY A 466 26.83 11.22 9.56
N PHE A 467 27.65 10.85 10.55
CA PHE A 467 27.29 9.93 11.63
C PHE A 467 27.68 10.56 12.96
N THR A 468 26.72 10.71 13.88
CA THR A 468 26.99 11.31 15.20
C THR A 468 27.31 10.29 16.29
N SER A 469 26.89 9.03 16.10
CA SER A 469 27.24 7.92 16.97
C SER A 469 27.11 6.61 16.21
N THR A 470 28.18 5.81 16.21
CA THR A 470 28.22 4.50 15.55
C THR A 470 28.84 3.47 16.49
N VAL A 471 28.09 2.41 16.79
CA VAL A 471 28.52 1.30 17.64
C VAL A 471 28.49 0.00 16.84
N LEU A 472 29.65 -0.63 16.70
CA LEU A 472 29.79 -1.95 16.07
C LEU A 472 30.02 -3.01 17.14
N GLY A 473 29.28 -4.10 17.07
CA GLY A 473 29.46 -5.29 17.87
C GLY A 473 30.67 -6.11 17.42
N ASN A 474 30.93 -7.20 18.13
CA ASN A 474 32.09 -8.05 17.88
C ASN A 474 32.01 -8.69 16.48
N SER A 475 33.16 -8.81 15.83
CA SER A 475 33.31 -9.40 14.48
C SER A 475 32.57 -8.68 13.35
N ALA A 476 32.04 -7.48 13.59
CA ALA A 476 31.38 -6.67 12.58
C ALA A 476 32.36 -6.22 11.47
N ARG A 477 31.81 -6.01 10.26
CA ARG A 477 32.53 -5.46 9.13
C ARG A 477 31.94 -4.13 8.70
N PHE A 478 32.79 -3.12 8.58
CA PHE A 478 32.39 -1.75 8.26
C PHE A 478 33.27 -1.17 7.17
N TRP A 479 32.64 -0.63 6.13
CA TRP A 479 33.31 0.08 5.05
C TRP A 479 32.77 1.49 4.94
N GLY A 480 33.65 2.47 5.09
CA GLY A 480 33.33 3.89 4.93
C GLY A 480 34.16 4.52 3.83
N SER A 481 33.54 5.41 3.04
CA SER A 481 34.23 6.04 1.91
C SER A 481 33.69 7.41 1.51
N ASN A 482 34.48 8.15 0.74
CA ASN A 482 34.05 9.33 -0.01
C ASN A 482 33.42 10.43 0.87
N PHE A 483 34.28 11.11 1.65
CA PHE A 483 33.91 12.31 2.41
C PHE A 483 32.85 12.09 3.49
N CYS A 484 32.87 10.93 4.14
CA CYS A 484 32.02 10.68 5.30
C CYS A 484 32.67 11.11 6.59
N GLU A 485 31.86 11.56 7.54
CA GLU A 485 32.28 11.97 8.88
C GLU A 485 31.67 11.03 9.92
N TYR A 486 32.50 10.46 10.79
CA TYR A 486 32.11 9.54 11.86
C TYR A 486 32.50 10.11 13.22
N GLU A 487 31.52 10.50 14.01
CA GLU A 487 31.70 10.96 15.39
C GLU A 487 31.26 9.85 16.36
N GLU A 488 31.91 9.78 17.52
CA GLU A 488 31.66 8.77 18.57
C GLU A 488 31.62 7.34 17.99
N PHE A 489 32.71 6.95 17.34
CA PHE A 489 32.82 5.65 16.67
C PHE A 489 33.40 4.60 17.62
N SER A 490 32.57 3.64 18.02
CA SER A 490 33.00 2.53 18.87
C SER A 490 32.85 1.20 18.16
N ALA A 491 33.91 0.40 18.14
CA ALA A 491 33.89 -0.92 17.55
C ALA A 491 34.39 -1.97 18.54
N GLY A 492 33.66 -3.07 18.67
CA GLY A 492 33.98 -4.17 19.57
C GLY A 492 35.21 -5.00 19.17
N GLU A 493 35.29 -6.22 19.68
CA GLU A 493 36.42 -7.11 19.45
C GLU A 493 36.40 -7.74 18.05
N ASN A 494 37.58 -8.08 17.52
CA ASN A 494 37.75 -8.80 16.25
C ASN A 494 37.03 -8.16 15.05
N VAL A 495 36.79 -6.85 15.10
CA VAL A 495 36.13 -6.08 14.03
C VAL A 495 37.06 -5.87 12.84
N SER A 496 36.47 -5.57 11.68
CA SER A 496 37.21 -5.11 10.50
C SER A 496 36.60 -3.83 9.95
N VAL A 497 37.29 -2.72 10.16
CA VAL A 497 36.87 -1.37 9.74
C VAL A 497 37.80 -0.88 8.63
N SER A 498 37.24 -0.42 7.52
CA SER A 498 37.98 0.14 6.39
C SER A 498 37.41 1.48 5.98
N ILE A 499 38.20 2.54 6.13
CA ILE A 499 37.81 3.93 5.86
C ILE A 499 38.74 4.51 4.78
N CYS A 500 38.17 5.10 3.73
CA CYS A 500 38.95 5.62 2.62
C CYS A 500 38.40 6.91 2.01
N TYR A 501 39.22 7.60 1.21
CA TYR A 501 38.84 8.76 0.40
C TYR A 501 38.30 9.95 1.21
N THR A 502 39.21 10.61 1.93
CA THR A 502 39.00 11.90 2.62
C THR A 502 37.84 11.86 3.62
N CYS A 503 37.76 10.80 4.43
CA CYS A 503 36.80 10.73 5.54
C CYS A 503 37.42 11.26 6.84
N GLY A 504 36.57 11.70 7.76
CA GLY A 504 36.96 12.06 9.12
C GLY A 504 36.38 11.09 10.15
N MET A 505 37.16 10.81 11.19
CA MET A 505 36.71 10.07 12.36
C MET A 505 37.13 10.81 13.65
N THR A 506 36.23 10.90 14.62
CA THR A 506 36.48 11.50 15.93
C THR A 506 35.97 10.58 17.04
N ASP A 507 36.68 10.56 18.17
CA ASP A 507 36.33 9.73 19.34
C ASP A 507 36.21 8.25 18.96
N VAL A 508 37.32 7.70 18.48
CA VAL A 508 37.39 6.35 17.92
C VAL A 508 37.86 5.36 18.98
N SER A 509 37.10 4.29 19.21
CA SER A 509 37.53 3.14 20.02
C SER A 509 37.50 1.86 19.20
N ILE A 510 38.60 1.10 19.22
CA ILE A 510 38.73 -0.20 18.55
C ILE A 510 39.01 -1.26 19.62
N GLY A 511 38.12 -2.24 19.75
CA GLY A 511 38.25 -3.34 20.70
C GLY A 511 39.37 -4.31 20.37
N SER A 512 39.62 -5.26 21.29
CA SER A 512 40.78 -6.14 21.23
C SER A 512 40.81 -6.97 19.93
N SER A 513 42.01 -7.14 19.38
CA SER A 513 42.22 -7.81 18.08
C SER A 513 41.41 -7.22 16.91
N GLY A 514 40.89 -6.00 17.04
CA GLY A 514 40.20 -5.27 15.97
C GLY A 514 41.18 -4.75 14.92
N TYR A 515 40.70 -4.64 13.68
CA TYR A 515 41.44 -4.09 12.56
C TYR A 515 40.79 -2.79 12.08
N LEU A 516 41.58 -1.72 11.97
CA LEU A 516 41.17 -0.48 11.32
C LEU A 516 42.17 -0.09 10.23
N SER A 517 41.68 0.01 9.00
CA SER A 517 42.42 0.55 7.86
C SER A 517 41.90 1.93 7.51
N ALA A 518 42.78 2.93 7.50
CA ALA A 518 42.51 4.27 6.99
C ALA A 518 43.38 4.54 5.76
N SER A 519 42.79 5.02 4.67
CA SER A 519 43.54 5.35 3.46
C SER A 519 43.08 6.64 2.78
N ALA A 520 43.94 7.17 1.91
CA ALA A 520 43.64 8.28 1.01
C ALA A 520 43.07 9.52 1.71
N ARG A 521 43.92 10.20 2.51
CA ARG A 521 43.61 11.46 3.21
C ARG A 521 42.55 11.35 4.32
N THR A 522 42.43 10.19 4.94
CA THR A 522 41.54 10.01 6.10
C THR A 522 42.17 10.64 7.36
N SER A 523 41.40 11.37 8.14
CA SER A 523 41.84 11.95 9.41
C SER A 523 41.15 11.27 10.59
N VAL A 524 41.92 10.89 11.61
CA VAL A 524 41.38 10.32 12.84
C VAL A 524 41.85 11.11 14.07
N THR A 525 40.92 11.46 14.95
CA THR A 525 41.18 12.27 16.14
C THR A 525 40.67 11.56 17.39
N ARG A 526 41.50 11.47 18.45
CA ARG A 526 41.22 10.76 19.70
C ARG A 526 40.88 9.30 19.44
N MET A 527 41.92 8.50 19.21
CA MET A 527 41.79 7.06 18.95
C MET A 527 42.35 6.26 20.12
N ASP A 528 41.55 5.33 20.64
CA ASP A 528 42.00 4.32 21.60
C ASP A 528 41.85 2.93 20.98
N VAL A 529 42.95 2.19 20.92
CA VAL A 529 43.02 0.83 20.38
C VAL A 529 43.34 -0.12 21.51
N ALA A 530 42.46 -1.08 21.79
CA ALA A 530 42.66 -2.09 22.81
C ALA A 530 43.70 -3.15 22.39
N ASP A 531 43.99 -4.07 23.32
CA ASP A 531 45.09 -5.03 23.19
C ASP A 531 45.02 -5.88 21.91
N GLY A 532 46.17 -6.06 21.28
CA GLY A 532 46.33 -6.84 20.04
C GLY A 532 45.65 -6.24 18.81
N GLY A 533 45.05 -5.04 18.90
CA GLY A 533 44.47 -4.34 17.76
C GLY A 533 45.51 -3.94 16.71
N LEU A 534 45.07 -3.78 15.46
CA LEU A 534 45.91 -3.37 14.33
C LEU A 534 45.31 -2.16 13.62
N VAL A 535 46.09 -1.10 13.51
CA VAL A 535 45.75 0.10 12.74
C VAL A 535 46.72 0.25 11.57
N TRP A 536 46.17 0.50 10.39
CA TRP A 536 46.91 0.69 9.15
C TRP A 536 46.55 2.02 8.52
N PHE A 537 47.51 2.95 8.43
CA PHE A 537 47.39 4.23 7.75
C PHE A 537 48.18 4.22 6.45
N CYS A 538 47.54 4.66 5.36
CA CYS A 538 48.13 4.69 4.03
C CYS A 538 47.72 5.96 3.27
N ASP A 539 48.61 6.50 2.43
CA ASP A 539 48.33 7.60 1.50
C ASP A 539 47.80 8.89 2.16
N ASN A 540 48.70 9.61 2.83
CA ASN A 540 48.45 10.92 3.44
C ASN A 540 47.35 10.93 4.52
N CYS A 541 47.21 9.85 5.30
CA CYS A 541 46.33 9.85 6.46
C CYS A 541 46.95 10.61 7.64
N SER A 542 46.09 11.13 8.53
CA SER A 542 46.51 11.88 9.72
C SER A 542 45.84 11.34 10.99
N GLY A 543 46.59 11.29 12.09
CA GLY A 543 46.12 10.83 13.39
C GLY A 543 46.51 11.78 14.51
N THR A 544 45.62 12.04 15.47
CA THR A 544 45.92 12.87 16.66
C THR A 544 45.39 12.22 17.93
N SER A 545 46.20 12.22 19.00
CA SER A 545 45.90 11.62 20.30
C SER A 545 45.53 10.14 20.14
N MET A 546 46.52 9.31 19.83
CA MET A 546 46.33 7.89 19.54
C MET A 546 47.02 7.02 20.58
N THR A 547 46.23 6.22 21.29
CA THR A 547 46.68 5.29 22.32
C THR A 547 46.51 3.86 21.85
N PHE A 548 47.56 3.05 21.98
CA PHE A 548 47.54 1.63 21.64
C PHE A 548 47.82 0.78 22.88
N GLY A 549 46.97 -0.21 23.14
CA GLY A 549 47.11 -1.15 24.26
C GLY A 549 48.25 -2.16 24.09
N GLU A 550 48.26 -3.20 24.92
CA GLU A 550 49.31 -4.22 24.91
C GLU A 550 49.33 -4.99 23.58
N SER A 551 50.52 -5.23 23.03
CA SER A 551 50.72 -5.96 21.77
C SER A 551 49.99 -5.38 20.54
N ALA A 552 49.39 -4.18 20.66
CA ALA A 552 48.71 -3.51 19.56
C ALA A 552 49.71 -2.90 18.57
N ARG A 553 49.28 -2.75 17.32
CA ARG A 553 50.16 -2.45 16.19
C ARG A 553 49.67 -1.27 15.39
N MET A 554 50.59 -0.36 15.09
CA MET A 554 50.37 0.77 14.18
C MET A 554 51.30 0.63 12.98
N SER A 555 50.77 0.76 11.78
CA SER A 555 51.56 0.81 10.54
C SER A 555 51.19 2.04 9.71
N MET A 556 52.19 2.80 9.27
CA MET A 556 52.03 4.03 8.51
C MET A 556 52.88 4.00 7.22
N TYR A 557 52.23 4.29 6.10
CA TYR A 557 52.84 4.29 4.76
C TYR A 557 52.47 5.54 3.96
N TYR A 558 53.32 5.94 3.02
CA TYR A 558 53.06 7.02 2.05
C TYR A 558 52.62 8.36 2.68
N THR A 559 53.55 9.04 3.35
CA THR A 559 53.38 10.43 3.85
C THR A 559 52.23 10.59 4.86
N CYS A 560 51.96 9.56 5.67
CA CYS A 560 51.03 9.68 6.79
C CYS A 560 51.66 10.43 7.98
N CYS A 561 50.84 11.11 8.78
CA CYS A 561 51.28 11.81 9.98
C CYS A 561 50.51 11.41 11.24
N ALA A 562 51.17 11.51 12.39
CA ALA A 562 50.61 11.19 13.71
C ALA A 562 51.08 12.20 14.78
N THR A 563 50.25 12.50 15.78
CA THR A 563 50.62 13.34 16.93
C THR A 563 50.04 12.77 18.21
N GLY A 564 50.82 12.74 19.29
CA GLY A 564 50.43 12.12 20.56
C GLY A 564 50.24 10.61 20.39
N LEU A 565 51.26 9.91 19.90
CA LEU A 565 51.23 8.49 19.60
C LEU A 565 51.85 7.67 20.73
N GLN A 566 51.02 6.90 21.43
CA GLN A 566 51.45 6.05 22.54
C GLN A 566 51.30 4.58 22.16
N ILE A 567 52.42 3.85 22.09
CA ILE A 567 52.46 2.42 21.81
C ILE A 567 52.64 1.65 23.11
N GLY A 568 51.63 0.87 23.50
CA GLY A 568 51.61 0.07 24.72
C GLY A 568 52.60 -1.09 24.72
N ALA A 569 52.67 -1.78 25.87
CA ALA A 569 53.70 -2.78 26.13
C ALA A 569 53.69 -3.92 25.11
N GLY A 570 54.86 -4.32 24.61
CA GLY A 570 54.99 -5.33 23.56
C GLY A 570 54.37 -4.97 22.21
N GLY A 571 53.85 -3.74 22.03
CA GLY A 571 53.27 -3.25 20.78
C GLY A 571 54.31 -3.00 19.70
N SER A 572 53.85 -2.67 18.49
CA SER A 572 54.75 -2.37 17.37
C SER A 572 54.33 -1.17 16.53
N LEU A 573 55.27 -0.28 16.25
CA LEU A 573 55.12 0.81 15.29
C LEU A 573 55.96 0.54 14.04
N TYR A 574 55.35 0.58 12.87
CA TYR A 574 56.05 0.53 11.59
C TYR A 574 55.78 1.81 10.79
N MET A 575 56.83 2.47 10.32
CA MET A 575 56.74 3.69 9.50
C MET A 575 57.65 3.61 8.28
N SER A 576 57.10 3.88 7.10
CA SER A 576 57.83 3.93 5.83
C SER A 576 57.36 5.05 4.92
N GLU A 577 58.21 5.46 3.98
CA GLU A 577 57.89 6.38 2.88
C GLU A 577 57.40 7.76 3.33
N ARG A 578 58.30 8.53 3.96
CA ARG A 578 58.07 9.93 4.36
C ARG A 578 56.97 10.15 5.40
N CYS A 579 56.68 9.15 6.22
CA CYS A 579 55.76 9.32 7.35
C CYS A 579 56.40 10.10 8.49
N SER A 580 55.58 10.84 9.24
CA SER A 580 56.03 11.60 10.42
C SER A 580 55.18 11.31 11.65
N ALA A 581 55.78 11.33 12.84
CA ALA A 581 55.02 11.31 14.08
C ALA A 581 55.65 12.23 15.14
N GLN A 582 54.81 12.81 16.00
CA GLN A 582 55.20 13.71 17.07
C GLN A 582 54.63 13.23 18.41
N ASP A 583 55.35 13.48 19.50
CA ASP A 583 54.98 13.11 20.87
C ASP A 583 54.78 11.59 20.95
N VAL A 584 55.88 10.86 20.73
CA VAL A 584 55.89 9.41 20.51
C VAL A 584 56.44 8.72 21.75
N GLU A 585 55.63 7.82 22.32
CA GLU A 585 55.99 7.03 23.50
C GLU A 585 55.94 5.54 23.15
N LEU A 586 57.07 4.85 23.33
CA LEU A 586 57.16 3.39 23.24
C LEU A 586 57.28 2.84 24.66
N ALA A 587 56.22 2.17 25.12
CA ALA A 587 56.17 1.54 26.44
C ALA A 587 57.01 0.25 26.51
N ASP A 588 57.00 -0.40 27.67
CA ASP A 588 57.91 -1.52 27.96
C ASP A 588 57.82 -2.65 26.94
N GLY A 589 58.97 -3.06 26.40
CA GLY A 589 59.04 -4.11 25.38
C GLY A 589 58.44 -3.77 24.01
N ALA A 590 57.98 -2.53 23.78
CA ALA A 590 57.46 -2.11 22.48
C ALA A 590 58.57 -2.03 21.42
N SER A 591 58.21 -2.21 20.16
CA SER A 591 59.15 -2.12 19.03
C SER A 591 58.75 -1.02 18.06
N ALA A 592 59.72 -0.33 17.48
CA ALA A 592 59.50 0.59 16.38
C ALA A 592 60.50 0.36 15.24
N TRP A 593 59.99 0.33 14.01
CA TRP A 593 60.82 0.28 12.80
C TRP A 593 60.52 1.48 11.92
N LEU A 594 61.55 2.25 11.60
CA LEU A 594 61.47 3.41 10.72
C LEU A 594 62.41 3.27 9.54
N CYS A 595 61.90 3.57 8.35
CA CYS A 595 62.70 3.59 7.13
C CYS A 595 62.22 4.62 6.11
N GLN A 596 63.04 4.86 5.08
CA GLN A 596 62.65 5.60 3.88
C GLN A 596 62.15 7.02 4.17
N SER A 597 63.02 7.83 4.78
CA SER A 597 62.79 9.25 5.05
C SER A 597 61.67 9.56 6.06
N CYS A 598 61.41 8.65 6.99
CA CYS A 598 60.47 8.93 8.09
C CYS A 598 61.09 9.81 9.18
N SER A 599 60.25 10.46 9.99
CA SER A 599 60.70 11.31 11.09
C SER A 599 59.87 11.16 12.37
N LEU A 600 60.52 11.09 13.52
CA LEU A 600 59.87 11.22 14.83
C LEU A 600 60.37 12.46 15.58
N SER A 601 59.50 13.08 16.37
CA SER A 601 59.88 14.15 17.31
C SER A 601 59.26 13.93 18.69
N ASN A 602 59.96 14.38 19.74
CA ASN A 602 59.59 14.18 21.14
C ASN A 602 59.41 12.69 21.44
N VAL A 603 60.50 11.94 21.38
CA VAL A 603 60.50 10.47 21.42
C VAL A 603 60.94 9.97 22.79
N SER A 604 60.14 9.11 23.41
CA SER A 604 60.48 8.40 24.65
C SER A 604 60.51 6.89 24.41
N ILE A 605 61.63 6.27 24.79
CA ILE A 605 61.87 4.82 24.68
C ILE A 605 61.98 4.24 26.10
N ALA A 606 60.97 3.47 26.52
CA ALA A 606 60.90 2.85 27.85
C ALA A 606 61.74 1.57 27.96
N SER A 607 61.59 0.84 29.07
CA SER A 607 62.45 -0.30 29.39
C SER A 607 62.17 -1.49 28.50
N GLY A 608 63.21 -2.08 27.92
CA GLY A 608 63.08 -3.18 26.96
C GLY A 608 62.46 -2.78 25.62
N ALA A 609 62.09 -1.51 25.41
CA ALA A 609 61.61 -1.02 24.13
C ALA A 609 62.78 -0.88 23.14
N GLU A 610 62.55 -1.22 21.87
CA GLU A 610 63.57 -1.15 20.82
C GLU A 610 63.09 -0.33 19.62
N LEU A 611 63.87 0.68 19.23
CA LEU A 611 63.64 1.44 18.00
C LEU A 611 64.77 1.21 17.01
N THR A 612 64.43 0.75 15.81
CA THR A 612 65.35 0.61 14.68
C THR A 612 65.06 1.69 13.63
N ALA A 613 66.06 2.51 13.31
CA ALA A 613 65.99 3.56 12.29
C ALA A 613 66.96 3.28 11.14
N SER A 614 66.48 3.43 9.90
CA SER A 614 67.24 3.18 8.68
C SER A 614 66.85 4.14 7.54
N TYR A 615 67.69 4.25 6.51
CA TYR A 615 67.38 4.94 5.24
C TYR A 615 66.80 6.36 5.40
N TYR A 616 67.66 7.31 5.76
CA TYR A 616 67.37 8.75 5.84
C TYR A 616 66.32 9.13 6.90
N THR A 617 66.24 8.38 8.00
CA THR A 617 65.29 8.66 9.10
C THR A 617 65.80 9.77 10.02
N GLY A 618 64.89 10.60 10.52
CA GLY A 618 65.15 11.63 11.52
C GLY A 618 64.50 11.33 12.88
N LEU A 619 65.23 11.51 13.97
CA LEU A 619 64.71 11.46 15.34
C LEU A 619 65.07 12.78 16.03
N ASP A 620 64.13 13.45 16.66
CA ASP A 620 64.38 14.69 17.40
C ASP A 620 63.84 14.62 18.83
N ASN A 621 64.59 15.20 19.77
CA ASN A 621 64.28 15.16 21.20
C ASN A 621 64.08 13.71 21.69
N LEU A 622 65.12 12.89 21.50
CA LEU A 622 65.10 11.46 21.79
C LEU A 622 65.56 11.19 23.22
N ARG A 623 64.71 10.53 24.02
CA ARG A 623 65.05 10.05 25.37
C ARG A 623 65.02 8.52 25.41
N ILE A 624 66.13 7.92 25.85
CA ILE A 624 66.29 6.47 26.00
C ILE A 624 66.43 6.16 27.49
N ALA A 625 65.44 5.47 28.06
CA ALA A 625 65.42 5.08 29.47
C ALA A 625 66.26 3.81 29.74
N ASP A 626 66.36 3.41 31.01
CA ASP A 626 67.03 2.17 31.44
C ASP A 626 66.45 0.93 30.74
N GLY A 627 67.30 0.17 30.05
CA GLY A 627 66.93 -1.00 29.26
C GLY A 627 66.30 -0.68 27.89
N GLY A 628 66.06 0.60 27.57
CA GLY A 628 65.62 1.03 26.24
C GLY A 628 66.77 0.99 25.22
N ARG A 629 66.46 0.66 23.96
CA ARG A 629 67.46 0.44 22.91
C ARG A 629 67.10 1.18 21.63
N VAL A 630 68.06 1.91 21.06
CA VAL A 630 67.93 2.56 19.76
C VAL A 630 69.08 2.12 18.84
N LEU A 631 68.72 1.61 17.67
CA LEU A 631 69.64 1.11 16.65
C LEU A 631 69.49 1.96 15.38
N MET A 632 70.55 2.67 14.99
CA MET A 632 70.55 3.50 13.78
C MET A 632 71.59 2.97 12.79
N GLY A 633 71.13 2.20 11.80
CA GLY A 633 72.02 1.26 11.10
C GLY A 633 72.28 1.51 9.61
N SER A 634 71.69 2.53 8.96
CA SER A 634 71.82 2.68 7.49
C SER A 634 71.52 4.09 6.97
N SER A 635 72.40 4.59 6.08
CA SER A 635 72.15 5.68 5.12
C SER A 635 71.64 6.99 5.74
N ARG A 636 72.54 7.78 6.36
CA ARG A 636 72.31 9.18 6.78
C ARG A 636 71.10 9.39 7.70
N CYS A 637 70.91 8.50 8.68
CA CYS A 637 69.94 8.74 9.74
C CYS A 637 70.51 9.78 10.73
N VAL A 638 69.66 10.64 11.29
CA VAL A 638 70.08 11.69 12.23
C VAL A 638 69.19 11.65 13.46
N ALA A 639 69.81 11.60 14.64
CA ALA A 639 69.16 11.83 15.93
C ALA A 639 69.66 13.16 16.52
N SER A 640 68.77 14.02 17.00
CA SER A 640 69.11 15.30 17.64
C SER A 640 68.51 15.41 19.04
N ASN A 641 69.18 16.19 19.90
CA ASN A 641 68.76 16.43 21.29
C ASN A 641 68.57 15.10 22.04
N VAL A 642 69.62 14.30 22.07
CA VAL A 642 69.55 12.91 22.54
C VAL A 642 69.92 12.82 24.01
N THR A 643 69.06 12.21 24.83
CA THR A 643 69.35 11.87 26.23
C THR A 643 69.34 10.35 26.41
N VAL A 644 70.44 9.80 26.93
CA VAL A 644 70.57 8.36 27.24
C VAL A 644 70.74 8.20 28.76
N ASP A 645 69.72 7.66 29.43
CA ASP A 645 69.75 7.40 30.87
C ASP A 645 70.65 6.19 31.21
N SER A 646 70.93 5.98 32.50
CA SER A 646 71.71 4.82 32.97
C SER A 646 71.05 3.52 32.50
N GLY A 647 71.82 2.62 31.89
CA GLY A 647 71.33 1.36 31.33
C GLY A 647 70.63 1.49 29.96
N GLY A 648 70.45 2.70 29.43
CA GLY A 648 69.99 2.93 28.05
C GLY A 648 71.09 2.62 27.02
N TYR A 649 70.68 2.20 25.82
CA TYR A 649 71.59 1.80 24.75
C TYR A 649 71.31 2.52 23.43
N LEU A 650 72.30 3.21 22.88
CA LEU A 650 72.27 3.85 21.56
C LEU A 650 73.41 3.31 20.70
N SER A 651 73.09 2.71 19.56
CA SER A 651 74.07 2.26 18.57
C SER A 651 73.89 2.97 17.24
N LEU A 652 74.99 3.51 16.71
CA LEU A 652 75.04 4.23 15.45
C LEU A 652 76.02 3.53 14.49
N ALA A 653 75.60 3.30 13.25
CA ALA A 653 76.44 2.70 12.21
C ALA A 653 76.15 3.31 10.83
N SER A 654 77.03 3.02 9.86
CA SER A 654 76.77 3.23 8.42
C SER A 654 76.34 4.66 8.05
N GLY A 655 77.03 5.68 8.59
CA GLY A 655 76.75 7.08 8.28
C GLY A 655 75.64 7.73 9.11
N ALA A 656 75.20 7.10 10.20
CA ALA A 656 74.27 7.69 11.15
C ALA A 656 74.93 8.74 12.05
N SER A 657 74.20 9.78 12.43
CA SER A 657 74.66 10.86 13.31
C SER A 657 73.76 10.99 14.54
N ALA A 658 74.36 11.17 15.72
CA ALA A 658 73.67 11.64 16.92
C ALA A 658 74.25 12.98 17.37
N LEU A 659 73.38 13.98 17.56
CA LEU A 659 73.75 15.36 17.84
C LEU A 659 73.21 15.80 19.19
N ALA A 660 73.98 16.64 19.89
CA ALA A 660 73.67 17.12 21.24
C ALA A 660 73.34 15.97 22.21
N VAL A 661 74.24 14.97 22.28
CA VAL A 661 74.07 13.78 23.13
C VAL A 661 74.42 14.10 24.59
N THR A 662 73.51 13.80 25.50
CA THR A 662 73.73 13.74 26.95
C THR A 662 73.58 12.29 27.41
N SER A 663 74.59 11.73 28.07
CA SER A 663 74.58 10.34 28.56
C SER A 663 74.88 10.26 30.05
N ALA A 664 74.07 9.52 30.82
CA ALA A 664 74.30 9.28 32.24
C ALA A 664 75.36 8.18 32.48
N VAL A 665 75.89 8.10 33.71
CA VAL A 665 76.79 7.01 34.10
C VAL A 665 76.05 5.66 33.96
N GLY A 666 76.63 4.73 33.20
CA GLY A 666 76.02 3.42 32.90
C GLY A 666 75.19 3.39 31.61
N ALA A 667 75.04 4.51 30.90
CA ALA A 667 74.53 4.51 29.53
C ALA A 667 75.57 3.91 28.56
N VAL A 668 75.10 3.28 27.49
CA VAL A 668 75.96 2.76 26.40
C VAL A 668 75.65 3.51 25.12
N VAL A 669 76.65 4.25 24.61
CA VAL A 669 76.58 4.96 23.33
C VAL A 669 77.72 4.47 22.45
N GLU A 670 77.38 3.73 21.40
CA GLU A 670 78.34 3.08 20.49
C GLU A 670 78.25 3.67 19.09
N ALA A 671 79.40 3.83 18.45
CA ALA A 671 79.53 4.26 17.06
C ALA A 671 80.46 3.30 16.30
N ASP A 672 79.95 2.73 15.22
CA ASP A 672 80.70 1.92 14.25
C ASP A 672 81.24 2.78 13.09
N GLU A 673 81.93 2.14 12.15
CA GLU A 673 82.59 2.81 11.02
C GLU A 673 81.64 3.73 10.24
N GLY A 674 82.02 5.01 10.17
CA GLY A 674 81.28 6.05 9.47
C GLY A 674 80.17 6.74 10.28
N ALA A 675 79.90 6.34 11.53
CA ALA A 675 78.97 7.06 12.39
C ALA A 675 79.60 8.33 13.02
N TYR A 676 78.76 9.27 13.45
CA TYR A 676 79.18 10.53 14.07
C TYR A 676 78.40 10.78 15.37
N ILE A 677 79.11 11.12 16.45
CA ILE A 677 78.51 11.51 17.73
C ILE A 677 79.02 12.90 18.11
N GLU A 678 78.11 13.79 18.45
CA GLU A 678 78.38 15.08 19.05
C GLU A 678 77.73 15.17 20.43
N TYR A 679 78.55 15.14 21.49
CA TYR A 679 78.09 15.33 22.86
C TYR A 679 77.76 16.81 23.13
N SER A 680 76.73 17.05 23.94
CA SER A 680 76.37 18.41 24.36
C SER A 680 77.49 19.03 25.20
N THR A 681 77.98 20.21 24.83
CA THR A 681 78.95 20.96 25.63
C THR A 681 78.23 21.59 26.83
N THR A 682 78.25 20.92 27.98
CA THR A 682 78.09 21.61 29.26
C THR A 682 79.42 22.27 29.60
N GLU A 683 79.48 23.59 29.61
CA GLU A 683 80.52 24.32 30.34
C GLU A 683 80.42 23.93 31.82
N GLU A 684 81.26 22.99 32.24
CA GLU A 684 81.83 22.94 33.58
C GLU A 684 83.20 22.26 33.49
N GLU A 685 84.16 22.97 32.89
CA GLU A 685 85.53 22.87 33.34
C GLU A 685 85.58 23.38 34.79
N SER A 686 85.64 22.46 35.75
CA SER A 686 86.41 22.72 36.96
C SER A 686 87.20 21.46 37.33
N ASN A 687 88.50 21.54 37.02
CA ASN A 687 89.65 20.82 37.59
C ASN A 687 89.35 19.66 38.57
N GLU A 688 89.83 18.46 38.25
CA GLU A 688 91.26 18.13 38.41
C GLU A 688 91.82 17.40 37.18
#